data_AF-A0A9X3J0A7-F1
#
_entry.id   AF-A0A9X3J0A7-F1
#
_cell.length_a   1.000
_cell.length_b   1.000
_cell.length_c   1.000
_cell.angle_alpha   90.00
_cell.angle_beta   90.00
_cell.angle_gamma   90.00
#
_symmetry.space_group_name_H-M   'P 1'
#
loop_
_entity.id
_entity.type
_entity.pdbx_description
1 polymer ?
#
loop_
_entity_poly.entity_id
_entity_poly.type
_entity_poly.pdbx_seq_one_letter_code
_entity_poly.pdbx_strand_id
1 'polypeptide(L)'
;MPAHDRPVARADLAAALDILGKRHLVLAIHDVSFPGRDDEDLGRGSPYSGGGRAFLGFVRQLGFTGVQLGPQGQTSRYNPSPYDGALFARDILSIALRSLADDPYYGNVLPRADLDDLLRGRPARQRQGVTERADYAAVWPRQLAALASAWHGFARRRAAADPSVADLAEAFDGFAREHAGWLVPAGLYEILSTAYRTGGTWSGAHGLRVSFDGSHWRTWPRDQELWVSKSPAAAARRAGLSRTYARELEFLAFCQLLAARQHAALRAELAARPGLPALRLFGDLQVGISVGDTWALHDLFLPGYAMGAPPSRTNPDGQPWGYPVLDPRLYGGGGGELGPALRLVAARTDAMLRDYDGLRVDHPHGLVCPWVYRTDEADPYRAVQGGARLFESPCLSDHPRLAAYAIARADQLDLTLPRHADRWVHALDDAQVARYGAQLDVVLAAARARPRARGRVVRSPQHPALPAAAGVGGPRPGALPGHAEGRPDQSERRLPQRERPPRGLGDARQPRHPADLAARGLVAGHPARCRADGVFVRTSGVAQRRRPAARAHARRPRRAGARQVRRPAGVPGAPGGRLHERPVRRPRHLQRPWRGRSGQLDAPPATRLRGRLLAGGGPRRGARPRVGPGHRAAVARPRLRVRARRSDHQARARPRAAVLACKRLPRHEAPRAGASAA
;
A
#
# COMPACT_ATOMS: atom_id res chain seq x y z
N MET A 1 -8.68 -35.88 26.06
CA MET A 1 -8.98 -34.53 25.53
C MET A 1 -10.48 -34.32 25.50
N PRO A 2 -10.98 -33.20 26.06
CA PRO A 2 -12.38 -32.77 25.93
C PRO A 2 -12.85 -32.80 24.47
N ALA A 3 -14.15 -33.02 24.23
CA ALA A 3 -14.71 -33.08 22.88
C ALA A 3 -14.47 -31.80 22.05
N HIS A 4 -14.34 -30.64 22.70
CA HIS A 4 -14.02 -29.36 22.05
C HIS A 4 -12.56 -29.22 21.60
N ASP A 5 -11.65 -30.05 22.09
CA ASP A 5 -10.23 -30.01 21.70
C ASP A 5 -9.90 -31.02 20.59
N ARG A 6 -10.89 -31.82 20.14
CA ARG A 6 -10.67 -32.73 19.01
C ARG A 6 -10.65 -31.92 17.71
N PRO A 7 -9.60 -32.06 16.87
CA PRO A 7 -9.61 -31.43 15.55
C PRO A 7 -10.85 -31.88 14.78
N VAL A 8 -11.60 -30.94 14.22
CA VAL A 8 -12.72 -31.26 13.31
C VAL A 8 -12.17 -32.11 12.17
N ALA A 9 -12.80 -33.25 11.90
CA ALA A 9 -12.35 -34.11 10.82
C ALA A 9 -12.47 -33.34 9.49
N ARG A 10 -11.43 -33.38 8.67
CA ARG A 10 -11.40 -32.59 7.42
C ARG A 10 -12.54 -32.93 6.45
N ALA A 11 -12.99 -34.18 6.47
CA ALA A 11 -14.15 -34.62 5.68
C ALA A 11 -15.42 -33.84 6.09
N ASP A 12 -15.62 -33.61 7.38
CA ASP A 12 -16.76 -32.86 7.91
C ASP A 12 -16.69 -31.39 7.49
N LEU A 13 -15.51 -30.79 7.51
CA LEU A 13 -15.34 -29.41 7.04
C LEU A 13 -15.58 -29.28 5.53
N ALA A 14 -15.09 -30.23 4.74
CA ALA A 14 -15.33 -30.25 3.30
C ALA A 14 -16.83 -30.42 2.98
N ALA A 15 -17.51 -31.32 3.69
CA ALA A 15 -18.96 -31.50 3.57
C ALA A 15 -19.72 -30.23 4.01
N ALA A 16 -19.32 -29.59 5.10
CA ALA A 16 -19.93 -28.33 5.56
C ALA A 16 -19.76 -27.20 4.53
N LEU A 17 -18.57 -27.08 3.92
CA LEU A 17 -18.31 -26.12 2.87
C LEU A 17 -19.17 -26.37 1.62
N ASP A 18 -19.32 -27.63 1.23
CA ASP A 18 -20.17 -28.03 0.11
C ASP A 18 -21.65 -27.69 0.36
N ILE A 19 -22.17 -28.03 1.55
CA ILE A 19 -23.54 -27.67 1.99
C ILE A 19 -23.76 -26.16 1.92
N LEU A 20 -22.77 -25.36 2.31
CA LEU A 20 -22.84 -23.89 2.28
C LEU A 20 -22.60 -23.29 0.88
N GLY A 21 -22.30 -24.10 -0.14
CA GLY A 21 -21.90 -23.65 -1.47
C GLY A 21 -20.62 -22.81 -1.44
N LYS A 22 -19.71 -23.07 -0.49
CA LYS A 22 -18.46 -22.34 -0.31
C LYS A 22 -17.30 -23.18 -0.81
N ARG A 23 -16.51 -22.61 -1.73
CA ARG A 23 -15.32 -23.27 -2.27
C ARG A 23 -14.10 -23.16 -1.33
N HIS A 24 -14.01 -22.07 -0.59
CA HIS A 24 -12.85 -21.76 0.24
C HIS A 24 -13.24 -21.18 1.59
N LEU A 25 -12.66 -21.74 2.66
CA LEU A 25 -12.51 -21.07 3.96
C LEU A 25 -11.14 -20.38 3.97
N VAL A 26 -11.14 -19.05 4.12
CA VAL A 26 -9.95 -18.20 3.95
C VAL A 26 -9.71 -17.38 5.21
N LEU A 27 -8.47 -17.39 5.71
CA LEU A 27 -8.01 -16.49 6.77
C LEU A 27 -7.44 -15.22 6.14
N ALA A 28 -7.98 -14.05 6.48
CA ALA A 28 -7.38 -12.77 6.11
C ALA A 28 -6.43 -12.28 7.21
N ILE A 29 -5.18 -12.00 6.85
CA ILE A 29 -4.13 -11.55 7.78
C ILE A 29 -3.10 -10.69 7.06
N HIS A 30 -2.68 -9.57 7.67
CA HIS A 30 -1.61 -8.74 7.13
C HIS A 30 -0.23 -9.25 7.59
N ASP A 31 0.81 -9.06 6.76
CA ASP A 31 2.19 -9.47 7.03
C ASP A 31 2.68 -9.11 8.45
N VAL A 32 2.39 -7.87 8.86
CA VAL A 32 2.79 -7.30 10.14
C VAL A 32 2.25 -8.07 11.36
N SER A 33 1.15 -8.80 11.18
CA SER A 33 0.44 -9.53 12.23
C SER A 33 0.87 -10.99 12.37
N PHE A 34 1.79 -11.47 11.51
CA PHE A 34 2.33 -12.82 11.67
C PHE A 34 3.20 -12.92 12.93
N PRO A 35 3.16 -14.05 13.64
CA PRO A 35 4.05 -14.25 14.78
C PRO A 35 5.49 -14.44 14.33
N GLY A 36 6.44 -13.95 15.13
CA GLY A 36 7.87 -14.22 15.00
C GLY A 36 8.36 -15.08 16.14
N ARG A 37 9.38 -15.93 15.90
CA ARG A 37 10.12 -16.61 16.97
C ARG A 37 11.12 -15.65 17.62
N ASP A 38 11.55 -15.98 18.83
CA ASP A 38 12.49 -15.13 19.59
C ASP A 38 13.83 -14.89 18.88
N ASP A 39 14.23 -15.81 18.00
CA ASP A 39 15.47 -15.80 17.25
C ASP A 39 15.34 -15.17 15.84
N GLU A 40 14.23 -14.49 15.56
CA GLU A 40 13.97 -13.77 14.29
C GLU A 40 13.07 -12.51 14.45
N ASP A 41 12.40 -12.33 15.60
CA ASP A 41 11.47 -11.23 15.84
C ASP A 41 12.19 -9.90 16.15
N LEU A 42 12.14 -8.97 15.19
CA LEU A 42 12.60 -7.59 15.34
C LEU A 42 11.50 -6.60 15.79
N GLY A 43 10.33 -7.09 16.17
CA GLY A 43 9.16 -6.28 16.53
C GLY A 43 8.18 -6.05 15.38
N ARG A 44 8.19 -6.91 14.35
CA ARG A 44 7.24 -6.92 13.22
C ARG A 44 7.13 -8.33 12.66
N GLY A 45 5.90 -8.78 12.42
CA GLY A 45 5.64 -10.06 11.77
C GLY A 45 6.10 -10.15 10.32
N SER A 46 6.28 -11.37 9.83
CA SER A 46 6.43 -11.69 8.42
C SER A 46 5.86 -13.09 8.10
N PRO A 47 5.17 -13.28 6.96
CA PRO A 47 4.75 -14.60 6.52
C PRO A 47 5.93 -15.48 6.07
N TYR A 48 7.10 -14.88 5.82
CA TYR A 48 8.29 -15.59 5.32
C TYR A 48 9.15 -16.17 6.44
N SER A 49 8.93 -15.74 7.69
CA SER A 49 9.68 -16.17 8.87
C SER A 49 9.34 -17.60 9.30
N GLY A 50 10.16 -18.20 10.16
CA GLY A 50 9.89 -19.53 10.70
C GLY A 50 8.61 -19.58 11.54
N GLY A 51 8.35 -18.54 12.33
CA GLY A 51 7.12 -18.34 13.09
C GLY A 51 5.90 -18.17 12.19
N GLY A 52 6.03 -17.37 11.12
CA GLY A 52 4.97 -17.19 10.14
C GLY A 52 4.62 -18.48 9.40
N ARG A 53 5.62 -19.25 8.95
CA ARG A 53 5.42 -20.56 8.33
C ARG A 53 4.81 -21.59 9.28
N ALA A 54 5.20 -21.58 10.56
CA ALA A 54 4.59 -22.44 11.58
C ALA A 54 3.12 -22.09 11.81
N PHE A 55 2.79 -20.79 11.87
CA PHE A 55 1.40 -20.33 11.97
C PHE A 55 0.56 -20.75 10.77
N LEU A 56 1.07 -20.65 9.54
CA LEU A 56 0.37 -21.14 8.35
C LEU A 56 0.17 -22.66 8.37
N GLY A 57 1.13 -23.41 8.93
CA GLY A 57 0.98 -24.82 9.22
C GLY A 57 -0.20 -25.12 10.16
N PHE A 58 -0.32 -24.35 11.25
CA PHE A 58 -1.43 -24.43 12.20
C PHE A 58 -2.78 -24.05 11.56
N VAL A 59 -2.84 -22.93 10.83
CA VAL A 59 -4.03 -22.49 10.09
C VAL A 59 -4.53 -23.59 9.15
N ARG A 60 -3.62 -24.27 8.45
CA ARG A 60 -3.98 -25.41 7.62
C ARG A 60 -4.51 -26.61 8.42
N GLN A 61 -4.00 -26.86 9.62
CA GLN A 61 -4.52 -27.94 10.48
C GLN A 61 -5.96 -27.67 10.93
N LEU A 62 -6.33 -26.40 11.11
CA LEU A 62 -7.71 -25.98 11.39
C LEU A 62 -8.66 -26.11 10.17
N GLY A 63 -8.15 -26.53 9.01
CA GLY A 63 -8.95 -26.81 7.82
C GLY A 63 -9.17 -25.60 6.90
N PHE A 64 -8.47 -24.48 7.13
CA PHE A 64 -8.43 -23.40 6.15
C PHE A 64 -7.88 -23.89 4.82
N THR A 65 -8.49 -23.40 3.75
CA THR A 65 -8.15 -23.76 2.35
C THR A 65 -7.45 -22.62 1.62
N GLY A 66 -7.36 -21.46 2.26
CA GLY A 66 -6.54 -20.35 1.79
C GLY A 66 -6.22 -19.33 2.86
N VAL A 67 -5.29 -18.45 2.52
CA VAL A 67 -4.89 -17.29 3.31
C VAL A 67 -4.85 -16.10 2.38
N GLN A 68 -5.47 -15.00 2.79
CA GLN A 68 -5.42 -13.72 2.10
C GLN A 68 -4.48 -12.79 2.83
N LEU A 69 -3.41 -12.38 2.15
CA LEU A 69 -2.51 -11.34 2.63
C LEU A 69 -3.09 -9.97 2.27
N GLY A 70 -2.77 -8.96 3.08
CA GLY A 70 -2.99 -7.57 2.69
C GLY A 70 -2.03 -7.12 1.57
N PRO A 71 -2.11 -5.85 1.15
CA PRO A 71 -1.16 -5.31 0.19
C PRO A 71 0.28 -5.42 0.73
N GLN A 72 1.21 -5.88 -0.10
CA GLN A 72 2.61 -6.12 0.29
C GLN A 72 3.57 -5.09 -0.33
N GLY A 73 3.05 -3.98 -0.85
CA GLY A 73 3.84 -2.94 -1.51
C GLY A 73 4.78 -2.22 -0.55
N GLN A 74 5.93 -1.76 -1.02
CA GLN A 74 6.88 -0.99 -0.22
C GLN A 74 6.22 0.26 0.36
N THR A 75 6.18 0.36 1.68
CA THR A 75 5.70 1.54 2.39
C THR A 75 6.85 2.46 2.79
N SER A 76 6.52 3.66 3.23
CA SER A 76 7.51 4.58 3.78
C SER A 76 7.67 4.40 5.29
N ARG A 77 8.70 5.02 5.88
CA ARG A 77 8.87 5.03 7.34
C ARG A 77 7.80 5.85 8.07
N TYR A 78 7.33 6.93 7.46
CA TYR A 78 6.38 7.86 8.08
C TYR A 78 4.92 7.44 7.89
N ASN A 79 4.63 6.70 6.83
CA ASN A 79 3.31 6.12 6.57
C ASN A 79 3.47 4.62 6.27
N PRO A 80 3.21 3.75 7.29
CA PRO A 80 3.31 2.30 7.16
C PRO A 80 2.02 1.64 6.64
N SER A 81 1.03 2.42 6.21
CA SER A 81 -0.22 1.91 5.66
C SER A 81 0.05 1.03 4.43
N PRO A 82 -0.40 -0.24 4.40
CA PRO A 82 -0.25 -1.11 3.23
C PRO A 82 -0.91 -0.55 1.96
N TYR A 83 -1.95 0.27 2.11
CA TYR A 83 -2.68 0.88 1.00
C TYR A 83 -1.93 2.06 0.38
N ASP A 84 -0.89 2.57 1.04
CA ASP A 84 0.06 3.54 0.49
C ASP A 84 1.34 2.87 -0.07
N GLY A 85 1.33 1.54 -0.13
CA GLY A 85 2.45 0.72 -0.61
C GLY A 85 2.63 0.79 -2.11
N ALA A 86 3.88 0.57 -2.55
CA ALA A 86 4.24 0.57 -3.96
C ALA A 86 3.49 -0.48 -4.81
N LEU A 87 3.30 -0.17 -6.10
CA LEU A 87 2.59 -1.02 -7.05
C LEU A 87 3.38 -2.27 -7.44
N PHE A 88 4.71 -2.24 -7.44
CA PHE A 88 5.53 -3.38 -7.85
C PHE A 88 6.58 -3.77 -6.82
N ALA A 89 7.24 -2.79 -6.19
CA ALA A 89 8.18 -3.04 -5.12
C ALA A 89 7.47 -3.62 -3.89
N ARG A 90 8.03 -4.66 -3.31
CA ARG A 90 7.58 -5.30 -2.07
C ARG A 90 8.22 -4.63 -0.85
N ASP A 91 7.51 -4.62 0.27
CA ASP A 91 8.01 -4.08 1.53
C ASP A 91 9.21 -4.88 2.06
N ILE A 92 10.37 -4.23 2.12
CA ILE A 92 11.61 -4.83 2.64
C ILE A 92 11.51 -5.23 4.11
N LEU A 93 10.57 -4.66 4.86
CA LEU A 93 10.31 -5.05 6.24
C LEU A 93 9.72 -6.46 6.36
N SER A 94 9.17 -7.04 5.28
CA SER A 94 8.71 -8.42 5.28
C SER A 94 9.83 -9.43 5.08
N ILE A 95 11.04 -9.03 4.67
CA ILE A 95 12.14 -9.98 4.43
C ILE A 95 12.54 -10.67 5.74
N ALA A 96 12.39 -11.98 5.81
CA ALA A 96 12.80 -12.78 6.96
C ALA A 96 14.33 -12.88 7.00
N LEU A 97 14.95 -12.31 8.04
CA LEU A 97 16.41 -12.21 8.12
C LEU A 97 17.09 -13.53 8.44
N ARG A 98 16.43 -14.40 9.21
CA ARG A 98 17.04 -15.64 9.70
C ARG A 98 17.48 -16.58 8.57
N SER A 99 16.71 -16.67 7.49
CA SER A 99 17.09 -17.48 6.32
C SER A 99 18.29 -16.89 5.58
N LEU A 100 18.53 -15.58 5.67
CA LEU A 100 19.70 -14.96 5.04
C LEU A 100 21.01 -15.31 5.76
N ALA A 101 20.92 -15.75 7.01
CA ALA A 101 22.08 -16.17 7.81
C ALA A 101 22.35 -17.68 7.75
N ASP A 102 21.28 -18.47 7.68
CA ASP A 102 21.38 -19.92 7.94
C ASP A 102 21.07 -20.81 6.72
N ASP A 103 20.45 -20.27 5.67
CA ASP A 103 20.02 -21.07 4.50
C ASP A 103 20.93 -20.81 3.28
N PRO A 104 21.71 -21.83 2.85
CA PRO A 104 22.61 -21.74 1.70
C PRO A 104 21.91 -21.33 0.39
N TYR A 105 20.59 -21.51 0.26
CA TYR A 105 19.83 -21.02 -0.89
C TYR A 105 19.90 -19.49 -1.04
N TYR A 106 20.08 -18.77 0.07
CA TYR A 106 20.33 -17.33 0.10
C TYR A 106 21.82 -17.00 0.23
N GLY A 107 22.69 -18.01 0.10
CA GLY A 107 24.14 -17.88 0.17
C GLY A 107 24.67 -17.47 1.54
N ASN A 108 23.90 -17.56 2.63
CA ASN A 108 24.32 -17.14 3.98
C ASN A 108 24.92 -15.71 3.98
N VAL A 109 24.26 -14.80 3.28
CA VAL A 109 24.71 -13.41 3.04
C VAL A 109 24.71 -12.53 4.27
N LEU A 110 23.85 -12.80 5.25
CA LEU A 110 23.81 -12.07 6.52
C LEU A 110 24.71 -12.78 7.54
N PRO A 111 25.80 -12.14 8.03
CA PRO A 111 26.59 -12.72 9.11
C PRO A 111 25.74 -12.99 10.35
N ARG A 112 25.92 -14.17 10.95
CA ARG A 112 25.12 -14.59 12.10
C ARG A 112 25.28 -13.65 13.31
N ALA A 113 26.51 -13.20 13.56
CA ALA A 113 26.81 -12.24 14.63
C ALA A 113 26.00 -10.95 14.47
N ASP A 114 25.91 -10.39 13.26
CA ASP A 114 25.14 -9.17 13.00
C ASP A 114 23.65 -9.36 13.29
N LEU A 115 23.08 -10.52 12.92
CA LEU A 115 21.69 -10.86 13.24
C LEU A 115 21.48 -10.97 14.76
N ASP A 116 22.36 -11.70 15.46
CA ASP A 116 22.27 -11.89 16.90
C ASP A 116 22.39 -10.54 17.65
N ASP A 117 23.26 -9.64 17.19
CA ASP A 117 23.43 -8.29 17.74
C ASP A 117 22.14 -7.45 17.61
N LEU A 118 21.50 -7.50 16.43
CA LEU A 118 20.24 -6.81 16.19
C LEU A 118 19.09 -7.35 17.05
N LEU A 119 19.06 -8.66 17.28
CA LEU A 119 18.06 -9.34 18.13
C LEU A 119 18.25 -9.02 19.61
N ARG A 120 19.50 -8.90 20.11
CA ARG A 120 19.77 -8.49 21.50
C ARG A 120 19.22 -7.11 21.83
N GLY A 121 19.13 -6.23 20.84
CA GLY A 121 18.58 -4.87 20.99
C GLY A 121 17.05 -4.75 20.90
N ARG A 122 16.27 -5.85 20.91
CA ARG A 122 14.81 -5.79 20.73
C ARG A 122 14.09 -4.98 21.85
N PRO A 123 12.98 -4.26 21.56
CA PRO A 123 12.21 -3.56 22.59
C PRO A 123 11.78 -4.50 23.73
N ALA A 124 11.82 -4.01 24.97
CA ALA A 124 11.34 -4.77 26.13
C ALA A 124 9.84 -5.08 25.96
N ARG A 125 9.48 -6.37 26.02
CA ARG A 125 8.10 -6.83 25.90
C ARG A 125 7.35 -6.43 27.18
N GLN A 126 6.31 -5.60 27.07
CA GLN A 126 5.54 -5.09 28.23
C GLN A 126 4.87 -6.21 29.04
N ARG A 127 4.54 -7.33 28.39
CA ARG A 127 4.22 -8.62 29.01
C ARG A 127 5.30 -9.62 28.61
N GLN A 128 5.70 -10.51 29.52
CA GLN A 128 6.69 -11.56 29.21
C GLN A 128 6.37 -12.21 27.86
N GLY A 129 7.29 -12.08 26.92
CA GLY A 129 7.26 -12.87 25.70
C GLY A 129 6.38 -12.38 24.54
N VAL A 130 5.55 -11.32 24.66
CA VAL A 130 4.67 -10.88 23.55
C VAL A 130 4.90 -9.42 23.12
N THR A 131 5.18 -9.20 21.83
CA THR A 131 5.05 -7.91 21.14
C THR A 131 3.60 -7.76 20.64
N GLU A 132 2.75 -7.07 21.39
CA GLU A 132 1.32 -6.94 21.03
C GLU A 132 1.06 -6.07 19.78
N ARG A 133 2.04 -5.24 19.40
CA ARG A 133 1.96 -4.31 18.27
C ARG A 133 3.31 -4.22 17.56
N ALA A 134 3.27 -3.94 16.26
CA ALA A 134 4.48 -3.66 15.50
C ALA A 134 5.10 -2.32 15.90
N ASP A 135 6.42 -2.32 16.12
CA ASP A 135 7.20 -1.12 16.40
C ASP A 135 7.96 -0.69 15.13
N TYR A 136 7.26 0.05 14.26
CA TYR A 136 7.85 0.56 13.03
C TYR A 136 9.09 1.43 13.28
N ALA A 137 9.09 2.23 14.36
CA ALA A 137 10.22 3.11 14.67
C ALA A 137 11.48 2.31 14.99
N ALA A 138 11.34 1.20 15.70
CA ALA A 138 12.41 0.29 16.04
C ALA A 138 12.81 -0.65 14.89
N VAL A 139 11.85 -1.22 14.16
CA VAL A 139 12.16 -2.25 13.15
C VAL A 139 12.88 -1.68 11.94
N TRP A 140 12.51 -0.47 11.48
CA TRP A 140 13.09 0.16 10.30
C TRP A 140 14.63 0.24 10.30
N PRO A 141 15.28 0.85 11.30
CA PRO A 141 16.73 0.92 11.33
C PRO A 141 17.40 -0.46 11.47
N ARG A 142 16.78 -1.41 12.19
CA ARG A 142 17.33 -2.77 12.36
C ARG A 142 17.25 -3.59 11.08
N GLN A 143 16.11 -3.56 10.40
CA GLN A 143 15.91 -4.24 9.13
C GLN A 143 16.87 -3.67 8.07
N LEU A 144 16.98 -2.34 7.99
CA LEU A 144 17.88 -1.70 7.03
C LEU A 144 19.35 -2.03 7.32
N ALA A 145 19.75 -2.07 8.60
CA ALA A 145 21.10 -2.48 9.01
C ALA A 145 21.40 -3.93 8.59
N ALA A 146 20.47 -4.86 8.84
CA ALA A 146 20.62 -6.26 8.46
C ALA A 146 20.73 -6.42 6.93
N LEU A 147 19.83 -5.79 6.18
CA LEU A 147 19.83 -5.87 4.73
C LEU A 147 21.09 -5.23 4.12
N ALA A 148 21.58 -4.13 4.70
CA ALA A 148 22.84 -3.51 4.29
C ALA A 148 24.03 -4.44 4.57
N SER A 149 24.09 -5.10 5.73
CA SER A 149 25.13 -6.10 6.02
C SER A 149 25.07 -7.27 5.03
N ALA A 150 23.87 -7.82 4.80
CA ALA A 150 23.64 -8.87 3.81
C ALA A 150 24.11 -8.47 2.41
N TRP A 151 23.81 -7.24 2.00
CA TRP A 151 24.27 -6.68 0.73
C TRP A 151 25.80 -6.58 0.65
N HIS A 152 26.48 -6.09 1.69
CA HIS A 152 27.95 -6.04 1.68
C HIS A 152 28.58 -7.43 1.62
N GLY A 153 28.00 -8.40 2.35
CA GLY A 153 28.42 -9.80 2.31
C GLY A 153 28.24 -10.42 0.92
N PHE A 154 27.09 -10.18 0.29
CA PHE A 154 26.81 -10.61 -1.08
C PHE A 154 27.73 -9.93 -2.10
N ALA A 155 27.82 -8.60 -2.09
CA ALA A 155 28.59 -7.82 -3.07
C ALA A 155 30.08 -8.18 -3.04
N ARG A 156 30.67 -8.33 -1.84
CA ARG A 156 32.08 -8.76 -1.69
C ARG A 156 32.32 -10.15 -2.28
N ARG A 157 31.45 -11.12 -1.96
CA ARG A 157 31.59 -12.50 -2.42
C ARG A 157 31.30 -12.66 -3.90
N ARG A 158 30.33 -11.91 -4.43
CA ARG A 158 30.06 -11.83 -5.87
C ARG A 158 31.27 -11.27 -6.62
N ALA A 159 31.90 -10.20 -6.12
CA ALA A 159 33.12 -9.64 -6.72
C ALA A 159 34.31 -10.62 -6.69
N ALA A 160 34.36 -11.50 -5.69
CA ALA A 160 35.35 -12.56 -5.57
C ALA A 160 34.98 -13.85 -6.33
N ALA A 161 33.86 -13.87 -7.08
CA ALA A 161 33.33 -15.06 -7.75
C ALA A 161 33.17 -16.27 -6.81
N ASP A 162 32.80 -16.03 -5.55
CA ASP A 162 32.61 -17.07 -4.55
C ASP A 162 31.45 -18.02 -4.96
N PRO A 163 31.69 -19.34 -5.09
CA PRO A 163 30.67 -20.30 -5.49
C PRO A 163 29.43 -20.31 -4.59
N SER A 164 29.57 -19.95 -3.31
CA SER A 164 28.46 -19.92 -2.34
C SER A 164 27.37 -18.89 -2.65
N VAL A 165 27.64 -17.92 -3.55
CA VAL A 165 26.66 -16.91 -3.98
C VAL A 165 26.41 -16.92 -5.49
N ALA A 166 26.94 -17.88 -6.24
CA ALA A 166 26.84 -17.91 -7.70
C ALA A 166 25.38 -17.89 -8.19
N ASP A 167 24.54 -18.80 -7.68
CA ASP A 167 23.11 -18.87 -8.02
C ASP A 167 22.34 -17.60 -7.62
N LEU A 168 22.72 -16.96 -6.51
CA LEU A 168 22.13 -15.70 -6.08
C LEU A 168 22.56 -14.54 -6.99
N ALA A 169 23.81 -14.54 -7.45
CA ALA A 169 24.34 -13.55 -8.37
C ALA A 169 23.69 -13.64 -9.76
N GLU A 170 23.55 -14.85 -10.31
CA GLU A 170 22.86 -15.06 -11.59
C GLU A 170 21.40 -14.60 -11.52
N ALA A 171 20.68 -15.00 -10.47
CA ALA A 171 19.30 -14.58 -10.29
C ALA A 171 19.17 -13.07 -10.04
N PHE A 172 20.13 -12.46 -9.35
CA PHE A 172 20.20 -11.01 -9.18
C PHE A 172 20.31 -10.30 -10.53
N ASP A 173 21.23 -10.74 -11.38
CA ASP A 173 21.42 -10.14 -12.71
C ASP A 173 20.20 -10.34 -13.61
N GLY A 174 19.57 -11.52 -13.56
CA GLY A 174 18.31 -11.77 -14.25
C GLY A 174 17.18 -10.86 -13.77
N PHE A 175 16.96 -10.81 -12.46
CA PHE A 175 15.90 -10.04 -11.82
C PHE A 175 16.06 -8.54 -12.06
N ALA A 176 17.27 -7.99 -11.89
CA ALA A 176 17.55 -6.57 -12.12
C ALA A 176 17.27 -6.17 -13.57
N ARG A 177 17.60 -7.03 -14.54
CA ARG A 177 17.37 -6.79 -15.97
C ARG A 177 15.89 -6.89 -16.33
N GLU A 178 15.19 -7.94 -15.88
CA GLU A 178 13.76 -8.17 -16.16
C GLU A 178 12.90 -7.03 -15.61
N HIS A 179 13.26 -6.52 -14.43
CA HIS A 179 12.41 -5.60 -13.67
C HIS A 179 12.91 -4.15 -13.67
N ALA A 180 13.92 -3.82 -14.46
CA ALA A 180 14.51 -2.49 -14.55
C ALA A 180 13.46 -1.37 -14.76
N GLY A 181 12.40 -1.66 -15.51
CA GLY A 181 11.32 -0.71 -15.83
C GLY A 181 10.59 -0.13 -14.62
N TRP A 182 10.45 -0.88 -13.52
CA TRP A 182 9.87 -0.38 -12.27
C TRP A 182 10.91 -0.26 -11.15
N LEU A 183 11.96 -1.09 -11.14
CA LEU A 183 13.02 -1.05 -10.13
C LEU A 183 13.78 0.28 -10.15
N VAL A 184 14.14 0.79 -11.33
CA VAL A 184 14.94 2.02 -11.44
C VAL A 184 14.13 3.23 -10.97
N PRO A 185 12.88 3.47 -11.43
CA PRO A 185 12.06 4.54 -10.89
C PRO A 185 11.83 4.43 -9.38
N ALA A 186 11.44 3.25 -8.87
CA ALA A 186 11.20 3.07 -7.44
C ALA A 186 12.48 3.32 -6.61
N GLY A 187 13.61 2.80 -7.07
CA GLY A 187 14.89 2.99 -6.37
C GLY A 187 15.37 4.43 -6.39
N LEU A 188 15.31 5.10 -7.54
CA LEU A 188 15.66 6.52 -7.64
C LEU A 188 14.74 7.39 -6.80
N TYR A 189 13.46 7.05 -6.66
CA TYR A 189 12.56 7.77 -5.77
C TYR A 189 13.08 7.75 -4.32
N GLU A 190 13.41 6.58 -3.78
CA GLU A 190 13.88 6.45 -2.38
C GLU A 190 15.21 7.16 -2.13
N ILE A 191 16.11 7.09 -3.12
CA ILE A 191 17.43 7.75 -3.08
C ILE A 191 17.28 9.27 -3.13
N LEU A 192 16.51 9.78 -4.12
CA LEU A 192 16.28 11.22 -4.27
C LEU A 192 15.49 11.79 -3.09
N SER A 193 14.50 11.05 -2.59
CA SER A 193 13.76 11.38 -1.38
C SER A 193 14.69 11.59 -0.18
N THR A 194 15.68 10.72 -0.01
CA THR A 194 16.72 10.86 1.00
C THR A 194 17.60 12.09 0.73
N ALA A 195 18.07 12.25 -0.50
CA ALA A 195 18.97 13.34 -0.89
C ALA A 195 18.33 14.72 -0.73
N TYR A 196 17.09 14.92 -1.20
CA TYR A 196 16.40 16.21 -1.12
C TYR A 196 16.05 16.59 0.31
N ARG A 197 15.58 15.64 1.11
CA ARG A 197 15.26 15.89 2.52
C ARG A 197 16.47 16.31 3.35
N THR A 198 17.65 15.79 3.01
CA THR A 198 18.88 16.02 3.76
C THR A 198 19.75 17.13 3.16
N GLY A 199 19.27 17.79 2.09
CA GLY A 199 20.05 18.79 1.36
C GLY A 199 21.35 18.22 0.76
N GLY A 200 21.40 16.90 0.54
CA GLY A 200 22.59 16.19 0.07
C GLY A 200 23.70 16.02 1.12
N THR A 201 23.48 16.41 2.38
CA THR A 201 24.50 16.37 3.45
C THR A 201 24.56 15.04 4.20
N TRP A 202 23.73 14.08 3.81
CA TRP A 202 23.59 12.82 4.52
C TRP A 202 24.76 11.87 4.28
N SER A 203 25.38 11.45 5.37
CA SER A 203 26.36 10.36 5.40
C SER A 203 25.62 9.02 5.52
N GLY A 204 25.69 8.19 4.47
CA GLY A 204 25.42 6.74 4.49
C GLY A 204 25.02 6.10 5.82
N ALA A 205 23.74 5.80 6.07
CA ALA A 205 23.38 4.73 6.99
C ALA A 205 23.94 3.44 6.40
N HIS A 206 24.86 2.80 7.14
CA HIS A 206 25.56 1.60 6.68
C HIS A 206 26.25 1.80 5.32
N GLY A 207 26.68 3.02 4.98
CA GLY A 207 27.39 3.31 3.73
C GLY A 207 26.55 3.32 2.44
N LEU A 208 25.22 3.41 2.52
CA LEU A 208 24.30 3.45 1.36
C LEU A 208 23.46 4.72 1.37
N ARG A 209 23.28 5.47 0.26
CA ARG A 209 22.46 6.72 0.13
C ARG A 209 20.95 6.55 0.07
N VAL A 210 20.37 5.82 1.01
CA VAL A 210 18.92 5.58 1.10
C VAL A 210 18.43 5.39 2.54
N SER A 211 17.19 5.82 2.84
CA SER A 211 16.63 5.81 4.20
C SER A 211 15.13 5.53 4.32
N PHE A 212 14.35 5.60 3.23
CA PHE A 212 12.89 5.40 3.22
C PHE A 212 12.06 6.36 4.09
N ASP A 213 12.69 7.38 4.67
CA ASP A 213 12.03 8.35 5.56
C ASP A 213 11.07 9.30 4.82
N GLY A 214 11.06 9.27 3.49
CA GLY A 214 10.09 9.98 2.66
C GLY A 214 10.33 11.48 2.48
N SER A 215 10.11 11.96 1.26
CA SER A 215 10.02 13.36 0.87
C SER A 215 9.06 13.43 -0.30
N HIS A 216 8.12 14.37 -0.27
CA HIS A 216 7.18 14.50 -1.37
C HIS A 216 7.87 15.11 -2.59
N TRP A 217 7.88 14.39 -3.72
CA TRP A 217 8.61 14.75 -4.94
C TRP A 217 8.26 16.14 -5.52
N ARG A 218 7.05 16.65 -5.27
CA ARG A 218 6.63 18.04 -5.60
C ARG A 218 7.50 19.13 -4.95
N THR A 219 8.29 18.79 -3.94
CA THR A 219 9.24 19.72 -3.30
C THR A 219 10.61 19.73 -3.97
N TRP A 220 10.84 18.88 -4.98
CA TRP A 220 12.14 18.69 -5.61
C TRP A 220 12.31 19.64 -6.80
N PRO A 221 13.14 20.69 -6.69
CA PRO A 221 13.22 21.72 -7.74
C PRO A 221 13.76 21.23 -9.10
N ARG A 222 14.48 20.10 -9.15
CA ARG A 222 15.14 19.64 -10.40
C ARG A 222 14.61 18.31 -10.95
N ASP A 223 14.09 17.44 -10.08
CA ASP A 223 13.74 16.06 -10.46
C ASP A 223 12.23 15.77 -10.35
N GLN A 224 11.41 16.79 -10.11
CA GLN A 224 9.95 16.67 -10.02
C GLN A 224 9.33 16.05 -11.30
N GLU A 225 9.76 16.49 -12.48
CA GLU A 225 9.21 16.06 -13.78
C GLU A 225 10.07 15.00 -14.49
N LEU A 226 10.99 14.34 -13.76
CA LEU A 226 12.06 13.52 -14.33
C LEU A 226 11.55 12.41 -15.26
N TRP A 227 10.38 11.83 -14.99
CA TRP A 227 9.79 10.72 -15.77
C TRP A 227 8.81 11.17 -16.85
N VAL A 228 8.20 12.34 -16.67
CA VAL A 228 7.22 12.90 -17.62
C VAL A 228 7.89 13.70 -18.71
N SER A 229 8.98 14.42 -18.40
CA SER A 229 9.79 15.08 -19.41
C SER A 229 10.45 14.05 -20.34
N LYS A 230 10.11 14.14 -21.63
CA LYS A 230 10.72 13.34 -22.70
C LYS A 230 11.92 14.03 -23.35
N SER A 231 12.42 15.12 -22.75
CA SER A 231 13.57 15.86 -23.25
C SER A 231 14.88 15.03 -23.18
N PRO A 232 15.85 15.28 -24.08
CA PRO A 232 17.19 14.69 -23.97
C PRO A 232 17.87 15.00 -22.63
N ALA A 233 17.61 16.18 -22.06
CA ALA A 233 18.14 16.58 -20.75
C ALA A 233 17.60 15.69 -19.61
N ALA A 234 16.30 15.38 -19.60
CA ALA A 234 15.72 14.47 -18.62
C ALA A 234 16.26 13.04 -18.77
N ALA A 235 16.43 12.56 -20.01
CA ALA A 235 17.07 11.27 -20.27
C ALA A 235 18.52 11.21 -19.77
N ALA A 236 19.32 12.24 -20.06
CA ALA A 236 20.69 12.36 -19.56
C ALA A 236 20.74 12.45 -18.02
N ARG A 237 19.78 13.15 -17.40
CA ARG A 237 19.64 13.22 -15.94
C ARG A 237 19.35 11.85 -15.32
N ARG A 238 18.40 11.08 -15.88
CA ARG A 238 18.11 9.70 -15.43
C ARG A 238 19.33 8.79 -15.54
N ALA A 239 20.04 8.85 -16.66
CA ALA A 239 21.25 8.06 -16.87
C ALA A 239 22.38 8.48 -15.92
N GLY A 240 22.55 9.79 -15.69
CA GLY A 240 23.52 10.34 -14.74
C GLY A 240 23.23 9.88 -13.31
N LEU A 241 21.98 10.01 -12.85
CA LEU A 241 21.54 9.53 -11.53
C LEU A 241 21.78 8.03 -11.38
N SER A 242 21.42 7.23 -12.40
CA SER A 242 21.60 5.78 -12.36
C SER A 242 23.08 5.39 -12.21
N ARG A 243 24.00 6.11 -12.88
CA ARG A 243 25.45 5.91 -12.69
C ARG A 243 25.92 6.38 -11.31
N THR A 244 25.49 7.57 -10.88
CA THR A 244 25.89 8.14 -9.59
C THR A 244 25.45 7.27 -8.41
N TYR A 245 24.30 6.63 -8.52
CA TYR A 245 23.68 5.83 -7.46
C TYR A 245 23.58 4.34 -7.79
N ALA A 246 24.47 3.83 -8.66
CA ALA A 246 24.44 2.44 -9.10
C ALA A 246 24.46 1.46 -7.92
N ARG A 247 25.34 1.69 -6.93
CA ARG A 247 25.42 0.87 -5.72
C ARG A 247 24.12 0.83 -4.93
N GLU A 248 23.45 1.96 -4.75
CA GLU A 248 22.17 2.01 -4.04
C GLU A 248 21.04 1.35 -4.83
N LEU A 249 21.01 1.51 -6.15
CA LEU A 249 20.05 0.84 -7.02
C LEU A 249 20.24 -0.69 -6.98
N GLU A 250 21.48 -1.16 -7.00
CA GLU A 250 21.79 -2.58 -6.85
C GLU A 250 21.37 -3.12 -5.48
N PHE A 251 21.64 -2.38 -4.39
CA PHE A 251 21.16 -2.74 -3.05
C PHE A 251 19.63 -2.90 -3.01
N LEU A 252 18.89 -1.96 -3.61
CA LEU A 252 17.42 -2.01 -3.65
C LEU A 252 16.92 -3.18 -4.50
N ALA A 253 17.53 -3.42 -5.67
CA ALA A 253 17.23 -4.58 -6.50
C ALA A 253 17.51 -5.91 -5.76
N PHE A 254 18.59 -5.97 -4.97
CA PHE A 254 18.93 -7.13 -4.15
C PHE A 254 17.86 -7.40 -3.09
N CYS A 255 17.41 -6.36 -2.38
CA CYS A 255 16.32 -6.52 -1.41
C CYS A 255 15.02 -7.02 -2.09
N GLN A 256 14.69 -6.50 -3.27
CA GLN A 256 13.51 -6.93 -4.02
C GLN A 256 13.62 -8.39 -4.52
N LEU A 257 14.81 -8.83 -4.94
CA LEU A 257 15.08 -10.23 -5.26
C LEU A 257 14.87 -11.13 -4.04
N LEU A 258 15.41 -10.76 -2.86
CA LEU A 258 15.23 -11.54 -1.64
C LEU A 258 13.75 -11.68 -1.27
N ALA A 259 13.00 -10.58 -1.34
CA ALA A 259 11.55 -10.60 -1.10
C ALA A 259 10.82 -11.50 -2.11
N ALA A 260 11.17 -11.41 -3.40
CA ALA A 260 10.57 -12.25 -4.44
C ALA A 260 10.88 -13.75 -4.23
N ARG A 261 12.14 -14.10 -3.90
CA ARG A 261 12.54 -15.48 -3.59
C ARG A 261 11.81 -16.03 -2.37
N GLN A 262 11.71 -15.26 -1.29
CA GLN A 262 10.99 -15.68 -0.10
C GLN A 262 9.49 -15.85 -0.35
N HIS A 263 8.89 -14.97 -1.15
CA HIS A 263 7.49 -15.09 -1.55
C HIS A 263 7.25 -16.33 -2.41
N ALA A 264 8.11 -16.59 -3.40
CA ALA A 264 8.03 -17.79 -4.23
C ALA A 264 8.21 -19.08 -3.41
N ALA A 265 9.17 -19.10 -2.48
CA ALA A 265 9.39 -20.22 -1.58
C ALA A 265 8.18 -20.50 -0.68
N LEU A 266 7.58 -19.44 -0.10
CA LEU A 266 6.35 -19.56 0.67
C LEU A 266 5.23 -20.16 -0.19
N ARG A 267 5.01 -19.63 -1.39
CA ARG A 267 3.94 -20.11 -2.26
C ARG A 267 4.14 -21.58 -2.64
N ALA A 268 5.37 -21.98 -2.96
CA ALA A 268 5.70 -23.37 -3.26
C ALA A 268 5.40 -24.29 -2.06
N GLU A 269 5.78 -23.88 -0.85
CA GLU A 269 5.50 -24.61 0.39
C GLU A 269 3.99 -24.77 0.65
N LEU A 270 3.21 -23.71 0.42
CA LEU A 270 1.76 -23.74 0.61
C LEU A 270 1.05 -24.63 -0.42
N ALA A 271 1.60 -24.72 -1.64
CA ALA A 271 1.08 -25.56 -2.72
C ALA A 271 1.45 -27.04 -2.56
N ALA A 272 2.64 -27.35 -2.05
CA ALA A 272 3.21 -28.70 -2.04
C ALA A 272 3.72 -29.08 -0.65
N ARG A 273 2.84 -29.67 0.18
CA ARG A 273 3.27 -30.34 1.42
C ARG A 273 2.63 -31.73 1.52
N PRO A 274 3.44 -32.80 1.56
CA PRO A 274 2.94 -34.16 1.67
C PRO A 274 1.97 -34.35 2.85
N GLY A 275 0.90 -35.11 2.63
CA GLY A 275 -0.11 -35.42 3.66
C GLY A 275 -1.04 -34.27 4.06
N LEU A 276 -0.92 -33.09 3.43
CA LEU A 276 -1.71 -31.92 3.78
C LEU A 276 -2.24 -31.21 2.52
N PRO A 277 -3.51 -30.75 2.50
CA PRO A 277 -4.06 -30.06 1.33
C PRO A 277 -3.32 -28.75 1.04
N ALA A 278 -3.38 -28.31 -0.21
CA ALA A 278 -2.81 -27.02 -0.60
C ALA A 278 -3.55 -25.88 0.10
N LEU A 279 -2.79 -24.89 0.60
CA LEU A 279 -3.33 -23.65 1.12
C LEU A 279 -3.17 -22.58 0.04
N ARG A 280 -4.28 -22.10 -0.53
CA ARG A 280 -4.25 -21.08 -1.59
C ARG A 280 -3.79 -19.74 -1.04
N LEU A 281 -2.91 -19.06 -1.76
CA LEU A 281 -2.45 -17.72 -1.38
C LEU A 281 -3.22 -16.66 -2.17
N PHE A 282 -3.99 -15.82 -1.48
CA PHE A 282 -4.74 -14.71 -2.07
C PHE A 282 -4.02 -13.39 -1.79
N GLY A 283 -3.89 -12.56 -2.82
CA GLY A 283 -3.34 -11.21 -2.72
C GLY A 283 -4.44 -10.16 -2.63
N ASP A 284 -4.05 -8.95 -2.27
CA ASP A 284 -4.93 -7.78 -2.21
C ASP A 284 -4.47 -6.72 -3.21
N LEU A 285 -5.27 -6.51 -4.25
CA LEU A 285 -5.06 -5.47 -5.25
C LEU A 285 -5.60 -4.16 -4.69
N GLN A 286 -4.70 -3.38 -4.07
CA GLN A 286 -5.04 -2.12 -3.44
C GLN A 286 -5.55 -1.08 -4.46
N VAL A 287 -6.45 -0.20 -4.02
CA VAL A 287 -6.86 0.98 -4.80
C VAL A 287 -5.82 2.10 -4.75
N GLY A 288 -5.07 2.17 -3.65
CA GLY A 288 -4.09 3.21 -3.39
C GLY A 288 -2.82 3.07 -4.24
N ILE A 289 -2.13 4.20 -4.42
CA ILE A 289 -0.90 4.30 -5.20
C ILE A 289 0.11 5.08 -4.36
N SER A 290 1.31 4.53 -4.21
CA SER A 290 2.36 5.15 -3.42
C SER A 290 2.77 6.52 -3.98
N VAL A 291 3.35 7.37 -3.13
CA VAL A 291 3.92 8.67 -3.55
C VAL A 291 5.03 8.48 -4.59
N GLY A 292 5.81 7.39 -4.48
CA GLY A 292 6.89 7.07 -5.41
C GLY A 292 6.41 6.63 -6.78
N ASP A 293 5.41 5.76 -6.83
CA ASP A 293 4.76 5.39 -8.10
C ASP A 293 4.04 6.59 -8.70
N THR A 294 3.40 7.41 -7.87
CA THR A 294 2.78 8.65 -8.31
C THR A 294 3.79 9.55 -9.01
N TRP A 295 5.00 9.73 -8.46
CA TRP A 295 6.07 10.48 -9.12
C TRP A 295 6.46 9.90 -10.48
N ALA A 296 6.67 8.59 -10.56
CA ALA A 296 7.14 7.92 -11.77
C ALA A 296 6.08 7.86 -12.88
N LEU A 297 4.80 7.83 -12.50
CA LEU A 297 3.66 7.59 -13.38
C LEU A 297 2.73 8.80 -13.50
N HIS A 298 3.14 10.00 -13.06
CA HIS A 298 2.20 11.12 -12.93
C HIS A 298 1.58 11.60 -14.25
N ASP A 299 2.15 11.25 -15.42
CA ASP A 299 1.53 11.50 -16.73
C ASP A 299 0.30 10.61 -17.00
N LEU A 300 0.08 9.55 -16.21
CA LEU A 300 -1.06 8.66 -16.35
C LEU A 300 -2.31 9.11 -15.56
N PHE A 301 -2.18 10.11 -14.70
CA PHE A 301 -3.24 10.50 -13.77
C PHE A 301 -3.93 11.81 -14.15
N LEU A 302 -5.23 11.89 -13.83
CA LEU A 302 -6.07 13.04 -14.09
C LEU A 302 -5.62 14.27 -13.26
N PRO A 303 -5.11 15.34 -13.88
CA PRO A 303 -4.58 16.48 -13.12
C PRO A 303 -5.68 17.25 -12.40
N GLY A 304 -5.43 17.62 -11.14
CA GLY A 304 -6.32 18.45 -10.32
C GLY A 304 -7.44 17.67 -9.60
N TYR A 305 -7.44 16.35 -9.70
CA TYR A 305 -8.40 15.47 -9.03
C TYR A 305 -7.69 14.37 -8.24
N ALA A 306 -8.27 14.02 -7.10
CA ALA A 306 -7.90 12.86 -6.30
C ALA A 306 -9.14 12.00 -6.01
N MET A 307 -8.92 10.73 -5.71
CA MET A 307 -9.94 9.77 -5.32
C MET A 307 -10.20 9.85 -3.82
N GLY A 308 -11.47 9.65 -3.46
CA GLY A 308 -11.88 9.45 -2.07
C GLY A 308 -13.13 8.59 -1.98
N ALA A 309 -13.79 8.63 -0.83
CA ALA A 309 -15.16 8.12 -0.67
C ALA A 309 -16.13 9.27 -0.37
N PRO A 310 -17.35 9.22 -0.93
CA PRO A 310 -18.37 10.22 -0.64
C PRO A 310 -18.81 10.19 0.83
N PRO A 311 -19.52 11.24 1.29
CA PRO A 311 -20.38 11.15 2.47
C PRO A 311 -21.23 9.89 2.45
N SER A 312 -21.36 9.26 3.61
CA SER A 312 -22.12 8.03 3.79
C SER A 312 -22.83 8.01 5.14
N ARG A 313 -23.79 7.11 5.30
CA ARG A 313 -24.52 6.94 6.57
C ARG A 313 -23.59 6.66 7.77
N THR A 314 -22.48 5.96 7.55
CA THR A 314 -21.53 5.59 8.62
C THR A 314 -20.35 6.54 8.74
N ASN A 315 -20.09 7.35 7.71
CA ASN A 315 -19.09 8.42 7.75
C ASN A 315 -19.63 9.62 6.95
N PRO A 316 -20.34 10.55 7.62
CA PRO A 316 -20.92 11.73 6.99
C PRO A 316 -19.89 12.67 6.38
N ASP A 317 -18.64 12.65 6.85
CA ASP A 317 -17.57 13.54 6.37
C ASP A 317 -16.95 13.07 5.05
N GLY A 318 -17.25 11.83 4.64
CA GLY A 318 -16.54 11.20 3.53
C GLY A 318 -15.09 10.88 3.90
N GLN A 319 -14.29 10.50 2.91
CA GLN A 319 -12.90 10.09 3.13
C GLN A 319 -12.00 10.63 2.01
N PRO A 320 -11.17 11.66 2.29
CA PRO A 320 -10.24 12.18 1.30
C PRO A 320 -8.95 11.35 1.28
N TRP A 321 -8.96 10.24 0.54
CA TRP A 321 -7.81 9.32 0.49
C TRP A 321 -6.57 9.92 -0.18
N GLY A 322 -6.76 10.86 -1.11
CA GLY A 322 -5.65 11.55 -1.78
C GLY A 322 -4.99 10.78 -2.92
N TYR A 323 -5.53 9.61 -3.30
CA TYR A 323 -4.97 8.80 -4.37
C TYR A 323 -5.23 9.42 -5.75
N PRO A 324 -4.25 9.40 -6.66
CA PRO A 324 -4.49 9.87 -8.01
C PRO A 324 -5.44 8.91 -8.76
N VAL A 325 -6.15 9.45 -9.74
CA VAL A 325 -7.10 8.68 -10.57
C VAL A 325 -6.55 8.59 -11.98
N LEU A 326 -6.60 7.41 -12.62
CA LEU A 326 -6.15 7.25 -14.00
C LEU A 326 -6.94 8.16 -14.95
N ASP A 327 -6.25 8.83 -15.87
CA ASP A 327 -6.87 9.71 -16.86
C ASP A 327 -7.66 8.89 -17.90
N PRO A 328 -9.00 9.07 -17.99
CA PRO A 328 -9.82 8.30 -18.93
C PRO A 328 -9.42 8.48 -20.40
N ARG A 329 -8.77 9.60 -20.76
CA ARG A 329 -8.26 9.83 -22.14
C ARG A 329 -7.18 8.83 -22.54
N LEU A 330 -6.53 8.22 -21.55
CA LEU A 330 -5.43 7.29 -21.72
C LEU A 330 -5.87 5.82 -21.66
N TYR A 331 -7.19 5.56 -21.68
CA TYR A 331 -7.71 4.20 -21.60
C TYR A 331 -7.59 3.44 -22.94
N GLY A 332 -7.85 4.13 -24.06
CA GLY A 332 -7.72 3.56 -25.40
C GLY A 332 -6.38 3.90 -26.06
N GLY A 333 -5.92 3.01 -26.94
CA GLY A 333 -4.88 3.25 -27.94
C GLY A 333 -5.48 3.36 -29.34
N GLY A 334 -4.64 3.66 -30.34
CA GLY A 334 -5.07 3.58 -31.74
C GLY A 334 -5.50 2.16 -32.10
N GLY A 335 -6.54 2.01 -32.93
CA GLY A 335 -6.95 0.70 -33.46
C GLY A 335 -7.58 -0.27 -32.45
N GLY A 336 -8.03 0.20 -31.29
CA GLY A 336 -8.69 -0.65 -30.28
C GLY A 336 -7.75 -1.29 -29.26
N GLU A 337 -6.47 -0.93 -29.28
CA GLU A 337 -5.49 -1.38 -28.28
C GLU A 337 -5.72 -0.75 -26.89
N LEU A 338 -5.16 -1.37 -25.84
CA LEU A 338 -5.13 -0.77 -24.51
C LEU A 338 -4.23 0.46 -24.50
N GLY A 339 -4.75 1.60 -24.07
CA GLY A 339 -3.98 2.82 -23.82
C GLY A 339 -3.06 2.68 -22.60
N PRO A 340 -2.14 3.64 -22.37
CA PRO A 340 -1.11 3.52 -21.34
C PRO A 340 -1.65 3.35 -19.92
N ALA A 341 -2.81 3.94 -19.59
CA ALA A 341 -3.44 3.76 -18.28
C ALA A 341 -3.94 2.33 -18.08
N LEU A 342 -4.63 1.75 -19.06
CA LEU A 342 -5.10 0.35 -18.98
C LEU A 342 -3.97 -0.66 -19.07
N ARG A 343 -2.86 -0.33 -19.76
CA ARG A 343 -1.64 -1.17 -19.72
C ARG A 343 -1.03 -1.25 -18.33
N LEU A 344 -1.08 -0.17 -17.53
CA LEU A 344 -0.66 -0.23 -16.13
C LEU A 344 -1.56 -1.17 -15.31
N VAL A 345 -2.89 -1.07 -15.47
CA VAL A 345 -3.86 -1.97 -14.82
C VAL A 345 -3.58 -3.43 -15.18
N ALA A 346 -3.34 -3.71 -16.47
CA ALA A 346 -2.99 -5.03 -16.97
C ALA A 346 -1.67 -5.54 -16.35
N ALA A 347 -0.61 -4.73 -16.40
CA ALA A 347 0.70 -5.10 -15.87
C ALA A 347 0.67 -5.36 -14.36
N ARG A 348 -0.03 -4.51 -13.59
CA ARG A 348 -0.21 -4.68 -12.16
C ARG A 348 -1.00 -5.94 -11.83
N THR A 349 -2.10 -6.18 -12.54
CA THR A 349 -2.93 -7.38 -12.33
C THR A 349 -2.16 -8.64 -12.69
N ASP A 350 -1.42 -8.64 -13.80
CA ASP A 350 -0.61 -9.80 -14.21
C ASP A 350 0.52 -10.10 -13.20
N ALA A 351 1.22 -9.07 -12.71
CA ALA A 351 2.21 -9.22 -11.65
C ALA A 351 1.59 -9.84 -10.39
N MET A 352 0.41 -9.40 -9.99
CA MET A 352 -0.30 -10.00 -8.86
C MET A 352 -0.72 -11.45 -9.11
N LEU A 353 -1.25 -11.76 -10.29
CA LEU A 353 -1.61 -13.15 -10.63
C LEU A 353 -0.40 -14.05 -10.92
N ARG A 354 0.83 -13.50 -11.05
CA ARG A 354 2.09 -14.27 -11.01
C ARG A 354 2.38 -14.76 -9.62
N ASP A 355 2.08 -13.96 -8.61
CA ASP A 355 2.52 -14.22 -7.25
C ASP A 355 1.44 -14.86 -6.38
N TYR A 356 0.17 -14.69 -6.75
CA TYR A 356 -0.98 -15.18 -6.01
C TYR A 356 -1.83 -16.17 -6.81
N ASP A 357 -2.63 -16.98 -6.10
CA ASP A 357 -3.60 -17.92 -6.67
C ASP A 357 -4.98 -17.29 -6.91
N GLY A 358 -5.23 -16.13 -6.31
CA GLY A 358 -6.44 -15.33 -6.46
C GLY A 358 -6.24 -13.94 -5.88
N LEU A 359 -7.17 -13.02 -6.20
CA LEU A 359 -7.06 -11.62 -5.79
C LEU A 359 -8.35 -11.13 -5.13
N ARG A 360 -8.20 -10.42 -4.02
CA ARG A 360 -9.15 -9.40 -3.57
C ARG A 360 -8.93 -8.15 -4.40
N VAL A 361 -10.00 -7.57 -4.92
CA VAL A 361 -9.96 -6.22 -5.51
C VAL A 361 -10.50 -5.25 -4.47
N ASP A 362 -9.63 -4.38 -3.96
CA ASP A 362 -10.02 -3.33 -3.05
C ASP A 362 -10.78 -2.22 -3.79
N HIS A 363 -11.78 -1.64 -3.11
CA HIS A 363 -12.67 -0.60 -3.64
C HIS A 363 -13.00 -0.74 -5.15
N PRO A 364 -13.68 -1.82 -5.59
CA PRO A 364 -13.91 -2.08 -7.02
C PRO A 364 -14.72 -0.98 -7.72
N HIS A 365 -15.48 -0.17 -6.96
CA HIS A 365 -16.16 1.01 -7.48
C HIS A 365 -15.17 2.05 -8.04
N GLY A 366 -13.95 2.14 -7.51
CA GLY A 366 -12.90 3.02 -8.04
C GLY A 366 -12.43 2.64 -9.44
N LEU A 367 -12.60 1.38 -9.84
CA LEU A 367 -12.33 0.91 -11.21
C LEU A 367 -13.49 1.17 -12.16
N VAL A 368 -14.71 1.33 -11.63
CA VAL A 368 -15.94 1.48 -12.42
C VAL A 368 -16.32 2.95 -12.55
N CYS A 369 -16.52 3.65 -11.43
CA CYS A 369 -16.87 5.06 -11.38
C CYS A 369 -16.38 5.64 -10.04
N PRO A 370 -15.12 6.12 -9.96
CA PRO A 370 -14.55 6.61 -8.71
C PRO A 370 -15.24 7.90 -8.25
N TRP A 371 -15.36 8.06 -6.93
CA TRP A 371 -15.66 9.34 -6.33
C TRP A 371 -14.39 10.19 -6.29
N VAL A 372 -14.45 11.36 -6.93
CA VAL A 372 -13.31 12.25 -7.11
C VAL A 372 -13.60 13.62 -6.54
N TYR A 373 -12.55 14.27 -6.03
CA TYR A 373 -12.62 15.62 -5.52
C TYR A 373 -11.44 16.46 -6.02
N ARG A 374 -11.63 17.78 -6.03
CA ARG A 374 -10.62 18.71 -6.52
C ARG A 374 -9.48 18.85 -5.52
N THR A 375 -8.25 18.88 -6.02
CA THR A 375 -7.05 19.00 -5.18
C THR A 375 -6.64 20.45 -4.90
N ASP A 376 -7.38 21.43 -5.42
CA ASP A 376 -7.15 22.86 -5.19
C ASP A 376 -8.00 23.44 -4.04
N GLU A 377 -8.94 22.67 -3.50
CA GLU A 377 -9.57 22.95 -2.23
C GLU A 377 -8.60 22.58 -1.09
N ALA A 378 -8.35 23.54 -0.20
CA ALA A 378 -7.32 23.42 0.83
C ALA A 378 -7.73 22.48 1.97
N ASP A 379 -9.03 22.43 2.28
CA ASP A 379 -9.57 21.49 3.24
C ASP A 379 -9.96 20.17 2.53
N PRO A 380 -9.22 19.07 2.76
CA PRO A 380 -9.49 17.81 2.08
C PRO A 380 -10.89 17.24 2.42
N TYR A 381 -11.44 17.50 3.61
CA TYR A 381 -12.78 17.02 3.97
C TYR A 381 -13.86 17.80 3.23
N ARG A 382 -13.74 19.13 3.19
CA ARG A 382 -14.63 19.96 2.36
C ARG A 382 -14.55 19.56 0.89
N ALA A 383 -13.35 19.29 0.39
CA ALA A 383 -13.13 18.86 -0.98
C ALA A 383 -13.88 17.56 -1.28
N VAL A 384 -13.73 16.52 -0.44
CA VAL A 384 -14.38 15.22 -0.67
C VAL A 384 -15.89 15.27 -0.48
N GLN A 385 -16.40 16.06 0.46
CA GLN A 385 -17.84 16.30 0.63
C GLN A 385 -18.44 16.97 -0.61
N GLY A 386 -17.72 17.91 -1.21
CA GLY A 386 -18.09 18.58 -2.45
C GLY A 386 -17.81 17.77 -3.71
N GLY A 387 -17.25 16.56 -3.60
CA GLY A 387 -16.82 15.74 -4.73
C GLY A 387 -17.94 15.29 -5.67
N ALA A 388 -17.57 14.47 -6.66
CA ALA A 388 -18.49 13.94 -7.65
C ALA A 388 -18.03 12.58 -8.20
N ARG A 389 -18.94 11.85 -8.84
CA ARG A 389 -18.64 10.61 -9.55
C ARG A 389 -18.03 10.95 -10.92
N LEU A 390 -16.81 10.45 -11.19
CA LEU A 390 -16.01 10.82 -12.36
C LEU A 390 -16.77 10.73 -13.69
N PHE A 391 -17.51 9.64 -13.89
CA PHE A 391 -18.23 9.37 -15.15
C PHE A 391 -19.70 9.79 -15.13
N GLU A 392 -20.18 10.38 -14.04
CA GLU A 392 -21.60 10.74 -13.83
C GLU A 392 -21.77 12.24 -13.56
N SER A 393 -20.87 13.05 -14.14
CA SER A 393 -20.81 14.51 -13.91
C SER A 393 -20.77 15.32 -15.22
N PRO A 394 -21.78 15.20 -16.11
CA PRO A 394 -21.81 15.86 -17.42
C PRO A 394 -22.07 17.38 -17.35
N CYS A 395 -22.62 17.89 -16.25
CA CYS A 395 -23.15 19.26 -16.17
C CYS A 395 -22.95 19.94 -14.80
N LEU A 396 -21.91 19.56 -14.04
CA LEU A 396 -21.62 20.14 -12.73
C LEU A 396 -20.78 21.42 -12.86
N SER A 397 -21.30 22.55 -12.39
CA SER A 397 -20.65 23.87 -12.48
C SER A 397 -19.42 24.01 -11.58
N ASP A 398 -19.37 23.30 -10.47
CA ASP A 398 -18.23 23.22 -9.53
C ASP A 398 -17.17 22.18 -9.96
N HIS A 399 -17.52 21.32 -10.93
CA HIS A 399 -16.65 20.31 -11.54
C HIS A 399 -16.67 20.33 -13.08
N PRO A 400 -16.45 21.49 -13.74
CA PRO A 400 -16.71 21.64 -15.17
C PRO A 400 -15.82 20.73 -16.05
N ARG A 401 -14.63 20.37 -15.56
CA ARG A 401 -13.68 19.49 -16.28
C ARG A 401 -14.14 18.03 -16.35
N LEU A 402 -15.05 17.58 -15.48
CA LEU A 402 -15.51 16.20 -15.48
C LEU A 402 -16.48 15.89 -16.63
N ALA A 403 -17.13 16.92 -17.19
CA ALA A 403 -18.06 16.77 -18.30
C ALA A 403 -17.42 16.07 -19.51
N ALA A 404 -16.13 16.32 -19.77
CA ALA A 404 -15.37 15.71 -20.86
C ALA A 404 -15.19 14.18 -20.71
N TYR A 405 -15.39 13.64 -19.50
CA TYR A 405 -15.23 12.21 -19.22
C TYR A 405 -16.55 11.52 -18.91
N ALA A 406 -17.65 12.26 -18.80
CA ALA A 406 -18.94 11.71 -18.43
C ALA A 406 -19.38 10.60 -19.41
N ILE A 407 -19.82 9.48 -18.83
CA ILE A 407 -20.46 8.39 -19.55
C ILE A 407 -21.96 8.60 -19.47
N ALA A 408 -22.51 8.89 -18.29
CA ALA A 408 -23.91 9.25 -18.13
C ALA A 408 -24.21 10.63 -18.72
N ARG A 409 -25.34 10.75 -19.39
CA ARG A 409 -25.86 11.99 -19.96
C ARG A 409 -26.72 12.74 -18.95
N ALA A 410 -26.92 14.04 -19.16
CA ALA A 410 -27.65 14.89 -18.23
C ALA A 410 -29.11 14.45 -18.00
N ASP A 411 -29.78 13.94 -19.05
CA ASP A 411 -31.16 13.41 -18.97
C ASP A 411 -31.26 12.10 -18.18
N GLN A 412 -30.14 11.43 -17.93
CA GLN A 412 -30.05 10.19 -17.15
C GLN A 412 -29.81 10.43 -15.65
N LEU A 413 -29.67 11.70 -15.24
CA LEU A 413 -29.39 12.08 -13.87
C LEU A 413 -30.64 12.56 -13.13
N ASP A 414 -30.74 12.20 -11.85
CA ASP A 414 -31.68 12.82 -10.91
C ASP A 414 -30.95 13.88 -10.05
N LEU A 415 -30.95 15.11 -10.55
CA LEU A 415 -30.26 16.24 -9.91
C LEU A 415 -30.94 16.69 -8.60
N THR A 416 -32.10 16.13 -8.23
CA THR A 416 -32.76 16.40 -6.96
C THR A 416 -32.14 15.61 -5.80
N LEU A 417 -31.37 14.57 -6.11
CA LEU A 417 -30.71 13.72 -5.14
C LEU A 417 -29.29 14.21 -4.82
N PRO A 418 -28.75 13.86 -3.64
CA PRO A 418 -27.31 13.99 -3.42
C PRO A 418 -26.51 13.19 -4.46
N ARG A 419 -25.39 13.73 -4.95
CA ARG A 419 -24.53 13.13 -6.00
C ARG A 419 -24.04 11.71 -5.69
N HIS A 420 -23.98 11.35 -4.42
CA HIS A 420 -23.55 10.03 -3.98
C HIS A 420 -24.69 9.02 -3.85
N ALA A 421 -25.95 9.44 -4.00
CA ALA A 421 -27.12 8.58 -3.89
C ALA A 421 -27.14 7.49 -4.98
N ASP A 422 -27.61 6.30 -4.63
CA ASP A 422 -27.64 5.14 -5.55
C ASP A 422 -28.49 5.37 -6.81
N ARG A 423 -29.48 6.28 -6.74
CA ARG A 423 -30.36 6.63 -7.85
C ARG A 423 -29.95 7.91 -8.59
N TRP A 424 -28.74 8.42 -8.34
CA TRP A 424 -28.19 9.57 -9.05
C TRP A 424 -28.23 9.35 -10.57
N VAL A 425 -27.93 8.14 -11.04
CA VAL A 425 -28.18 7.68 -12.42
C VAL A 425 -29.38 6.73 -12.41
N HIS A 426 -30.39 7.01 -13.23
CA HIS A 426 -31.62 6.19 -13.27
C HIS A 426 -31.67 5.20 -14.44
N ALA A 427 -30.88 5.42 -15.49
CA ALA A 427 -30.81 4.53 -16.65
C ALA A 427 -29.44 4.61 -17.34
N LEU A 428 -28.98 3.49 -17.89
CA LEU A 428 -27.80 3.38 -18.75
C LEU A 428 -28.11 2.46 -19.93
N ASP A 429 -27.50 2.73 -21.08
CA ASP A 429 -27.49 1.82 -22.24
C ASP A 429 -26.29 0.86 -22.19
N ASP A 430 -26.33 -0.21 -22.98
CA ASP A 430 -25.30 -1.27 -22.97
C ASP A 430 -23.91 -0.74 -23.35
N ALA A 431 -23.83 0.24 -24.25
CA ALA A 431 -22.57 0.86 -24.64
C ALA A 431 -21.96 1.68 -23.49
N GLN A 432 -22.79 2.37 -22.71
CA GLN A 432 -22.37 3.03 -21.48
C GLN A 432 -21.87 2.02 -20.46
N VAL A 433 -22.60 0.93 -20.22
CA VAL A 433 -22.20 -0.14 -19.28
C VAL A 433 -20.83 -0.72 -19.66
N ALA A 434 -20.59 -0.98 -20.95
CA ALA A 434 -19.29 -1.44 -21.44
C ALA A 434 -18.16 -0.42 -21.15
N ARG A 435 -18.41 0.88 -21.31
CA ARG A 435 -17.42 1.93 -21.00
C ARG A 435 -17.11 2.01 -19.50
N TYR A 436 -18.11 1.86 -18.62
CA TYR A 436 -17.89 1.76 -17.17
C TYR A 436 -17.05 0.53 -16.79
N GLY A 437 -17.15 -0.55 -17.57
CA GLY A 437 -16.43 -1.80 -17.36
C GLY A 437 -14.95 -1.76 -17.72
N ALA A 438 -14.45 -0.74 -18.43
CA ALA A 438 -13.15 -0.77 -19.11
C ALA A 438 -11.96 -1.25 -18.26
N GLN A 439 -11.77 -0.71 -17.04
CA GLN A 439 -10.68 -1.15 -16.16
C GLN A 439 -10.93 -2.55 -15.59
N LEU A 440 -12.18 -2.84 -15.21
CA LEU A 440 -12.56 -4.12 -14.62
C LEU A 440 -12.43 -5.26 -15.63
N ASP A 441 -12.73 -5.00 -16.90
CA ASP A 441 -12.58 -5.96 -17.98
C ASP A 441 -11.11 -6.35 -18.19
N VAL A 442 -10.18 -5.40 -18.06
CA VAL A 442 -8.74 -5.68 -18.08
C VAL A 442 -8.35 -6.61 -16.92
N VAL A 443 -8.84 -6.32 -15.70
CA VAL A 443 -8.59 -7.18 -14.53
C VAL A 443 -9.13 -8.60 -14.75
N LEU A 444 -10.36 -8.71 -15.25
CA LEU A 444 -11.02 -9.99 -15.51
C LEU A 444 -10.37 -10.76 -16.66
N ALA A 445 -9.93 -10.07 -17.72
CA ALA A 445 -9.21 -10.68 -18.83
C ALA A 445 -7.88 -11.29 -18.37
N ALA A 446 -7.09 -10.55 -17.58
CA ALA A 446 -5.86 -11.06 -16.98
C ALA A 446 -6.13 -12.30 -16.09
N ALA A 447 -7.19 -12.28 -15.28
CA ALA A 447 -7.59 -13.42 -14.45
C ALA A 447 -8.01 -14.65 -15.27
N ARG A 448 -8.72 -14.45 -16.40
CA ARG A 448 -9.17 -15.53 -17.29
C ARG A 448 -8.02 -16.16 -18.07
N ALA A 449 -7.02 -15.36 -18.47
CA ALA A 449 -5.84 -15.82 -19.18
C ALA A 449 -4.98 -16.79 -18.37
N ARG A 450 -5.16 -16.85 -17.05
CA ARG A 450 -4.40 -17.74 -16.16
C ARG A 450 -5.24 -18.94 -15.70
N PRO A 451 -4.91 -20.17 -16.12
CA PRO A 451 -5.68 -21.38 -15.77
C PRO A 451 -5.85 -21.56 -14.25
N ARG A 452 -4.83 -21.21 -13.46
CA ARG A 452 -4.82 -21.33 -12.00
C ARG A 452 -5.67 -20.27 -11.28
N ALA A 453 -6.05 -19.17 -11.95
CA ALA A 453 -6.84 -18.06 -11.40
C ALA A 453 -8.31 -18.05 -11.89
N ARG A 454 -8.71 -18.99 -12.77
CA ARG A 454 -10.08 -19.05 -13.31
C ARG A 454 -11.13 -19.09 -12.19
N GLY A 455 -11.98 -18.05 -12.14
CA GLY A 455 -13.07 -17.92 -11.17
C GLY A 455 -12.66 -17.51 -9.75
N ARG A 456 -11.49 -16.85 -9.59
CA ARG A 456 -10.84 -16.57 -8.28
C ARG A 456 -10.51 -15.09 -8.05
N VAL A 457 -11.40 -14.20 -8.50
CA VAL A 457 -11.40 -12.80 -8.10
C VAL A 457 -12.51 -12.62 -7.07
N VAL A 458 -12.13 -12.33 -5.82
CA VAL A 458 -13.08 -12.11 -4.72
C VAL A 458 -13.31 -10.61 -4.60
N ARG A 459 -14.58 -10.19 -4.71
CA ARG A 459 -14.96 -8.81 -4.40
C ARG A 459 -15.24 -8.73 -2.90
N SER A 460 -14.80 -7.66 -2.24
CA SER A 460 -15.22 -7.41 -0.86
C SER A 460 -16.76 -7.30 -0.82
N PRO A 461 -17.45 -7.94 0.12
CA PRO A 461 -18.87 -7.68 0.31
C PRO A 461 -19.02 -6.20 0.71
N GLN A 462 -19.76 -5.44 -0.09
CA GLN A 462 -20.42 -4.26 0.45
C GLN A 462 -21.56 -4.77 1.32
N HIS A 463 -21.73 -4.15 2.50
CA HIS A 463 -22.86 -4.45 3.36
C HIS A 463 -24.14 -4.41 2.53
N PRO A 464 -24.93 -5.50 2.48
CA PRO A 464 -26.25 -5.38 1.90
C PRO A 464 -27.00 -4.34 2.71
N ALA A 465 -27.67 -3.41 2.03
CA ALA A 465 -28.69 -2.59 2.66
C ALA A 465 -29.66 -3.56 3.34
N LEU A 466 -29.71 -3.52 4.68
CA LEU A 466 -30.75 -4.23 5.42
C LEU A 466 -32.10 -3.76 4.87
N PRO A 467 -33.02 -4.66 4.49
CA PRO A 467 -34.36 -4.26 4.10
C PRO A 467 -34.98 -3.52 5.28
N ALA A 468 -35.66 -2.40 4.99
CA ALA A 468 -36.40 -1.64 5.97
C ALA A 468 -37.28 -2.60 6.78
N ALA A 469 -37.00 -2.72 8.08
CA ALA A 469 -37.81 -3.52 8.98
C ALA A 469 -39.24 -2.94 8.96
N ALA A 470 -40.18 -3.75 8.46
CA ALA A 470 -41.59 -3.51 8.62
C ALA A 470 -41.88 -3.39 10.13
N GLY A 471 -42.61 -2.33 10.50
CA GLY A 471 -42.91 -2.01 11.88
C GLY A 471 -43.61 -3.16 12.59
N VAL A 472 -43.04 -3.60 13.70
CA VAL A 472 -43.73 -4.35 14.74
C VAL A 472 -43.49 -3.59 16.04
N GLY A 473 -44.57 -3.06 16.60
CA GLY A 473 -44.56 -2.32 17.85
C GLY A 473 -44.26 -3.22 19.05
N GLY A 474 -43.46 -2.71 19.97
CA GLY A 474 -43.13 -3.30 21.27
C GLY A 474 -42.24 -2.34 22.07
N PRO A 475 -42.35 -2.28 23.40
CA PRO A 475 -42.24 -1.03 24.17
C PRO A 475 -40.79 -0.58 24.43
N ARG A 476 -40.63 0.76 24.52
CA ARG A 476 -39.39 1.46 24.90
C ARG A 476 -38.99 1.12 26.34
N PRO A 477 -37.71 0.82 26.63
CA PRO A 477 -37.18 0.93 27.99
C PRO A 477 -36.76 2.37 28.28
N GLY A 478 -37.06 2.80 29.51
CA GLY A 478 -36.97 4.18 29.98
C GLY A 478 -35.57 4.75 30.13
N ALA A 479 -35.52 6.07 30.06
CA ALA A 479 -34.38 6.91 30.39
C ALA A 479 -34.17 6.96 31.91
N LEU A 480 -32.91 6.87 32.35
CA LEU A 480 -32.44 7.40 33.63
C LEU A 480 -30.97 7.90 33.47
N PRO A 481 -30.53 8.82 34.33
CA PRO A 481 -29.93 10.09 33.92
C PRO A 481 -28.40 10.13 34.02
N GLY A 482 -27.83 11.19 33.45
CA GLY A 482 -26.40 11.46 33.45
C GLY A 482 -25.83 11.82 34.82
N HIS A 483 -24.53 11.58 34.97
CA HIS A 483 -23.68 12.32 35.89
C HIS A 483 -22.28 12.49 35.30
N ALA A 484 -21.77 13.68 35.54
CA ALA A 484 -20.52 14.24 35.09
C ALA A 484 -19.31 13.69 35.85
N GLU A 485 -18.15 13.86 35.22
CA GLU A 485 -16.83 14.21 35.77
C GLU A 485 -16.36 13.58 37.09
N GLY A 486 -15.26 12.83 37.00
CA GLY A 486 -14.43 12.50 38.16
C GLY A 486 -13.25 11.61 37.78
N ARG A 487 -12.07 12.20 37.56
CA ARG A 487 -10.80 11.47 37.64
C ARG A 487 -10.63 10.91 39.05
N PRO A 488 -9.90 9.79 39.20
CA PRO A 488 -8.97 9.74 40.31
C PRO A 488 -7.56 9.31 39.92
N ASP A 489 -6.67 9.89 40.70
CA ASP A 489 -5.24 9.76 40.79
C ASP A 489 -4.82 8.43 41.43
N GLN A 490 -3.55 8.09 41.22
CA GLN A 490 -2.85 6.92 41.72
C GLN A 490 -2.69 6.97 43.24
N SER A 491 -2.85 5.83 43.91
CA SER A 491 -2.01 5.53 45.07
C SER A 491 -1.89 4.01 45.27
N GLU A 492 -0.64 3.58 45.42
CA GLU A 492 -0.22 2.25 45.78
C GLU A 492 -0.77 1.86 47.17
N ARG A 493 -1.15 0.59 47.35
CA ARG A 493 -0.97 -0.14 48.62
C ARG A 493 -1.14 -1.65 48.42
N ARG A 494 0.00 -2.33 48.56
CA ARG A 494 0.31 -3.65 49.15
C ARG A 494 -0.84 -4.68 49.33
N LEU A 495 -0.57 -5.89 48.83
CA LEU A 495 -1.17 -7.19 49.15
C LEU A 495 -1.28 -7.46 50.67
N PRO A 496 -2.16 -8.39 51.07
CA PRO A 496 -1.62 -9.72 51.42
C PRO A 496 -2.40 -10.92 50.85
N GLN A 497 -1.68 -12.04 50.83
CA GLN A 497 -2.08 -13.40 50.49
C GLN A 497 -3.06 -14.05 51.49
N ARG A 498 -3.52 -15.27 51.12
CA ARG A 498 -4.22 -16.34 51.87
C ARG A 498 -5.72 -16.42 51.49
N GLU A 499 -6.39 -17.55 51.31
CA GLU A 499 -6.13 -18.98 51.49
C GLU A 499 -7.31 -19.74 50.82
N ARG A 500 -7.12 -20.98 50.33
CA ARG A 500 -8.21 -21.99 50.14
C ARG A 500 -8.70 -22.44 51.54
N PRO A 501 -9.89 -23.08 51.78
CA PRO A 501 -10.59 -24.13 50.99
C PRO A 501 -12.13 -24.14 51.26
N PRO A 502 -12.92 -25.25 51.37
CA PRO A 502 -12.93 -26.59 50.74
C PRO A 502 -14.28 -26.98 50.08
N ARG A 503 -14.31 -28.21 49.56
CA ARG A 503 -15.43 -28.99 48.98
C ARG A 503 -16.57 -29.27 49.97
N GLY A 504 -17.78 -29.46 49.43
CA GLY A 504 -18.93 -30.10 50.09
C GLY A 504 -19.90 -30.70 49.06
N LEU A 505 -20.29 -31.95 49.30
CA LEU A 505 -21.19 -32.81 48.51
C LEU A 505 -22.66 -32.38 48.56
N GLY A 506 -23.45 -32.80 47.57
CA GLY A 506 -24.92 -32.79 47.64
C GLY A 506 -25.59 -33.29 46.36
N ASP A 507 -26.08 -34.54 46.39
CA ASP A 507 -26.91 -35.21 45.39
C ASP A 507 -28.17 -34.43 44.97
N ALA A 508 -28.58 -34.57 43.69
CA ALA A 508 -29.93 -35.05 43.32
C ALA A 508 -30.21 -35.00 41.80
N ARG A 509 -30.49 -36.20 41.26
CA ARG A 509 -31.56 -36.56 40.29
C ARG A 509 -31.43 -36.14 38.81
N GLN A 510 -31.21 -37.16 37.96
CA GLN A 510 -31.63 -37.22 36.55
C GLN A 510 -33.17 -37.24 36.40
N PRO A 511 -33.73 -36.98 35.19
CA PRO A 511 -33.96 -38.07 34.22
C PRO A 511 -33.64 -37.68 32.75
N ARG A 512 -32.93 -38.57 32.04
CA ARG A 512 -33.39 -39.45 30.93
C ARG A 512 -33.56 -38.80 29.54
N HIS A 513 -32.71 -39.28 28.62
CA HIS A 513 -32.91 -39.32 27.17
C HIS A 513 -34.16 -40.13 26.78
N PRO A 514 -34.60 -40.01 25.52
CA PRO A 514 -34.53 -41.20 24.68
C PRO A 514 -33.81 -40.94 23.36
N ALA A 515 -33.32 -42.05 22.80
CA ALA A 515 -32.66 -42.21 21.53
C ALA A 515 -33.60 -42.83 20.50
N ASP A 516 -33.13 -42.78 19.25
CA ASP A 516 -33.36 -43.71 18.14
C ASP A 516 -34.73 -43.79 17.44
N LEU A 517 -34.67 -43.54 16.13
CA LEU A 517 -35.32 -44.39 15.13
C LEU A 517 -34.47 -44.47 13.86
N ALA A 518 -34.24 -45.71 13.44
CA ALA A 518 -33.34 -46.14 12.39
C ALA A 518 -34.02 -46.24 11.00
N ALA A 519 -33.18 -46.06 9.97
CA ALA A 519 -33.00 -46.87 8.77
C ALA A 519 -34.19 -47.34 7.90
N ARG A 520 -34.02 -47.08 6.58
CA ARG A 520 -34.27 -47.90 5.36
C ARG A 520 -34.58 -46.90 4.23
N GLY A 521 -33.90 -46.82 3.09
CA GLY A 521 -33.22 -47.82 2.26
C GLY A 521 -33.91 -47.79 0.89
N LEU A 522 -33.23 -47.36 -0.19
CA LEU A 522 -33.56 -47.71 -1.58
C LEU A 522 -32.42 -47.31 -2.52
N VAL A 523 -32.17 -48.20 -3.48
CA VAL A 523 -31.01 -48.31 -4.37
C VAL A 523 -31.41 -47.95 -5.81
N ALA A 524 -30.39 -47.53 -6.58
CA ALA A 524 -30.24 -47.52 -8.05
C ALA A 524 -30.76 -46.34 -8.88
N GLY A 525 -29.86 -45.86 -9.77
CA GLY A 525 -30.21 -45.07 -10.95
C GLY A 525 -29.14 -44.06 -11.39
N HIS A 526 -27.99 -44.52 -11.91
CA HIS A 526 -27.16 -43.67 -12.80
C HIS A 526 -27.86 -43.55 -14.16
N PRO A 527 -27.80 -42.38 -14.81
CA PRO A 527 -26.87 -42.32 -15.93
C PRO A 527 -26.10 -41.00 -16.03
N ALA A 528 -24.90 -41.13 -16.59
CA ALA A 528 -24.01 -40.05 -16.99
C ALA A 528 -24.71 -39.03 -17.90
N ARG A 529 -24.52 -37.74 -17.60
CA ARG A 529 -24.57 -36.66 -18.58
C ARG A 529 -23.49 -35.64 -18.27
N CYS A 530 -22.45 -35.63 -19.11
CA CYS A 530 -21.60 -34.46 -19.33
C CYS A 530 -22.50 -33.27 -19.66
N ARG A 531 -22.43 -32.20 -18.84
CA ARG A 531 -22.94 -30.89 -19.22
C ARG A 531 -21.81 -29.88 -19.05
N ALA A 532 -21.52 -29.21 -20.16
CA ALA A 532 -20.66 -28.04 -20.22
C ALA A 532 -21.20 -26.96 -19.28
N ASP A 533 -20.35 -26.46 -18.40
CA ASP A 533 -20.68 -25.39 -17.46
C ASP A 533 -20.93 -24.08 -18.22
N GLY A 534 -22.22 -23.73 -18.32
CA GLY A 534 -22.69 -22.40 -18.69
C GLY A 534 -22.39 -21.38 -17.59
N VAL A 535 -21.91 -20.22 -18.01
CA VAL A 535 -21.62 -19.05 -17.18
C VAL A 535 -22.91 -18.53 -16.53
N PHE A 536 -22.99 -18.55 -15.19
CA PHE A 536 -24.01 -17.82 -14.43
C PHE A 536 -23.39 -16.59 -13.76
N VAL A 537 -23.70 -15.40 -14.31
CA VAL A 537 -23.63 -14.13 -13.58
C VAL A 537 -24.96 -13.98 -12.87
N ARG A 538 -24.97 -14.05 -11.54
CA ARG A 538 -26.18 -13.80 -10.75
C ARG A 538 -26.45 -12.30 -10.73
N THR A 539 -27.31 -11.83 -11.64
CA THR A 539 -27.96 -10.53 -11.52
C THR A 539 -29.16 -10.69 -10.59
N SER A 540 -29.27 -9.83 -9.58
CA SER A 540 -30.44 -9.75 -8.71
C SER A 540 -31.60 -9.09 -9.46
N GLY A 541 -32.17 -9.79 -10.44
CA GLY A 541 -33.40 -9.38 -11.11
C GLY A 541 -34.61 -9.82 -10.28
N VAL A 542 -35.26 -8.88 -9.60
CA VAL A 542 -36.60 -9.13 -9.02
C VAL A 542 -37.59 -9.21 -10.18
N ALA A 543 -37.94 -10.43 -10.57
CA ALA A 543 -39.04 -10.70 -11.50
C ALA A 543 -40.37 -10.39 -10.79
N GLN A 544 -40.97 -9.22 -11.07
CA GLN A 544 -42.35 -8.96 -10.69
C GLN A 544 -43.28 -9.79 -11.58
N ARG A 545 -43.94 -10.77 -10.98
CA ARG A 545 -45.07 -11.48 -11.58
C ARG A 545 -46.22 -10.49 -11.82
N ARG A 546 -46.62 -10.36 -13.09
CA ARG A 546 -47.91 -9.73 -13.47
C ARG A 546 -49.07 -10.56 -12.91
N ARG A 547 -50.04 -9.90 -12.29
CA ARG A 547 -51.44 -10.37 -12.17
C ARG A 547 -52.39 -9.22 -12.53
N PRO A 548 -53.60 -9.54 -13.04
CA PRO A 548 -54.29 -8.75 -14.04
C PRO A 548 -55.19 -7.63 -13.46
N ALA A 549 -55.63 -6.79 -14.39
CA ALA A 549 -56.45 -5.60 -14.21
C ALA A 549 -57.72 -5.79 -13.36
N ALA A 550 -58.01 -4.78 -12.54
CA ALA A 550 -59.36 -4.45 -12.10
C ALA A 550 -59.68 -3.01 -12.54
N ARG A 551 -60.80 -2.85 -13.24
CA ARG A 551 -61.34 -1.58 -13.76
C ARG A 551 -62.11 -0.81 -12.68
N ALA A 552 -62.19 0.50 -12.91
CA ALA A 552 -63.23 1.46 -12.51
C ALA A 552 -63.27 1.97 -11.05
N HIS A 553 -62.98 3.26 -10.85
CA HIS A 553 -64.01 4.29 -10.92
C HIS A 553 -63.42 5.70 -10.98
N ALA A 554 -64.00 6.51 -11.86
CA ALA A 554 -63.73 7.92 -12.03
C ALA A 554 -64.33 8.76 -10.89
N ARG A 555 -63.58 9.76 -10.40
CA ARG A 555 -64.15 11.02 -9.91
C ARG A 555 -63.26 12.19 -10.34
N ARG A 556 -63.91 13.14 -11.02
CA ARG A 556 -63.40 14.41 -11.57
C ARG A 556 -63.19 15.48 -10.46
N PRO A 557 -62.51 16.60 -10.77
CA PRO A 557 -61.84 17.47 -9.81
C PRO A 557 -62.73 18.61 -9.29
N ARG A 558 -62.34 19.22 -8.16
CA ARG A 558 -62.81 20.56 -7.76
C ARG A 558 -61.68 21.57 -7.86
N ARG A 559 -61.99 22.67 -8.57
CA ARG A 559 -61.18 23.87 -8.81
C ARG A 559 -61.28 24.85 -7.64
N ALA A 560 -60.22 25.66 -7.55
CA ALA A 560 -60.16 27.09 -7.25
C ALA A 560 -60.50 27.62 -5.84
N GLY A 561 -59.51 28.33 -5.29
CA GLY A 561 -59.66 29.37 -4.28
C GLY A 561 -58.41 30.25 -4.30
N ALA A 562 -58.44 31.33 -5.10
CA ALA A 562 -57.42 32.36 -5.13
C ALA A 562 -57.63 33.35 -3.96
N ARG A 563 -56.55 33.87 -3.36
CA ARG A 563 -56.55 35.17 -2.68
C ARG A 563 -55.18 35.85 -2.80
N GLN A 564 -55.26 37.15 -3.00
CA GLN A 564 -54.27 38.10 -3.49
C GLN A 564 -53.29 38.63 -2.43
N VAL A 565 -52.06 38.91 -2.91
CA VAL A 565 -51.26 40.15 -2.83
C VAL A 565 -51.25 40.97 -1.54
N ARG A 566 -50.04 41.19 -1.00
CA ARG A 566 -49.54 42.52 -0.55
C ARG A 566 -48.00 42.62 -0.71
N ARG A 567 -47.56 43.62 -1.49
CA ARG A 567 -46.23 44.30 -1.45
C ARG A 567 -46.44 45.65 -0.71
N PRO A 568 -45.40 46.29 -0.11
CA PRO A 568 -44.51 47.23 -0.84
C PRO A 568 -43.02 47.18 -0.40
N ALA A 569 -42.05 47.40 -1.30
CA ALA A 569 -41.26 48.63 -1.58
C ALA A 569 -40.23 48.98 -0.48
N GLY A 570 -38.99 49.40 -0.74
CA GLY A 570 -38.33 49.83 -1.98
C GLY A 570 -36.81 50.01 -1.77
N VAL A 571 -36.12 50.35 -2.87
CA VAL A 571 -34.69 50.69 -3.00
C VAL A 571 -34.59 52.20 -3.29
N PRO A 572 -33.55 52.90 -2.80
CA PRO A 572 -32.58 53.55 -3.71
C PRO A 572 -31.16 53.48 -3.11
N GLY A 573 -30.03 53.63 -3.78
CA GLY A 573 -29.63 54.00 -5.13
C GLY A 573 -28.08 54.09 -5.12
N ALA A 574 -27.43 53.94 -6.27
CA ALA A 574 -26.00 54.21 -6.45
C ALA A 574 -25.76 55.67 -6.88
N PRO A 575 -24.54 56.21 -6.72
CA PRO A 575 -23.76 56.52 -7.93
C PRO A 575 -22.24 56.27 -7.79
N GLY A 576 -21.52 56.38 -8.91
CA GLY A 576 -20.19 55.82 -9.15
C GLY A 576 -18.98 56.65 -8.70
N GLY A 577 -17.77 56.13 -8.99
CA GLY A 577 -16.52 56.84 -8.71
C GLY A 577 -15.24 56.01 -8.78
N ARG A 578 -14.58 56.08 -9.95
CA ARG A 578 -13.15 55.93 -10.34
C ARG A 578 -12.11 55.20 -9.46
N LEU A 579 -11.27 54.49 -10.22
CA LEU A 579 -9.93 53.92 -9.96
C LEU A 579 -8.96 54.79 -9.14
N HIS A 580 -8.24 54.15 -8.20
CA HIS A 580 -6.83 54.45 -7.90
C HIS A 580 -6.09 53.18 -7.43
N GLU A 581 -4.90 52.96 -7.99
CA GLU A 581 -3.97 51.86 -7.72
C GLU A 581 -3.08 52.09 -6.48
N ARG A 582 -2.54 50.96 -5.96
CA ARG A 582 -1.33 50.71 -5.13
C ARG A 582 -1.58 50.39 -3.63
N PRO A 583 -0.67 49.63 -2.96
CA PRO A 583 -0.22 48.27 -3.24
C PRO A 583 -0.42 47.34 -2.02
N VAL A 584 -0.81 46.08 -2.24
CA VAL A 584 -1.01 45.11 -1.13
C VAL A 584 0.32 44.48 -0.70
N ARG A 585 0.67 44.70 0.58
CA ARG A 585 1.73 43.98 1.30
C ARG A 585 1.36 42.51 1.48
N ARG A 586 2.29 41.60 1.14
CA ARG A 586 2.21 40.16 1.45
C ARG A 586 2.11 39.91 2.96
N PRO A 587 1.20 39.06 3.46
CA PRO A 587 1.32 38.48 4.78
C PRO A 587 2.19 37.21 4.74
N ARG A 588 3.09 37.12 5.72
CA ARG A 588 3.98 35.99 5.99
C ARG A 588 3.15 34.79 6.49
N HIS A 589 3.49 33.60 5.98
CA HIS A 589 2.98 32.32 6.45
C HIS A 589 3.31 32.08 7.93
N LEU A 590 2.29 31.80 8.73
CA LEU A 590 2.40 31.19 10.06
C LEU A 590 1.56 29.91 10.03
N GLN A 591 2.21 28.77 9.80
CA GLN A 591 1.65 27.48 10.19
C GLN A 591 2.29 27.09 11.53
N ARG A 592 1.48 27.05 12.59
CA ARG A 592 1.83 26.40 13.86
C ARG A 592 1.28 24.97 13.84
N PRO A 593 2.06 23.96 14.27
CA PRO A 593 1.55 22.61 14.46
C PRO A 593 0.82 22.45 15.80
N TRP A 594 -0.17 21.57 15.79
CA TRP A 594 -0.93 21.05 16.92
C TRP A 594 0.00 20.50 18.02
N ARG A 595 -0.15 20.97 19.26
CA ARG A 595 0.50 20.41 20.46
C ARG A 595 -0.54 19.66 21.30
N GLY A 596 -0.42 18.33 21.37
CA GLY A 596 -0.99 17.54 22.46
C GLY A 596 -0.19 17.74 23.74
N ARG A 597 -0.88 17.90 24.86
CA ARG A 597 -0.30 18.05 26.21
C ARG A 597 0.38 16.74 26.64
N SER A 598 1.67 16.78 26.94
CA SER A 598 2.37 15.79 27.77
C SER A 598 2.83 16.45 29.05
N GLY A 599 2.59 15.78 30.18
CA GLY A 599 2.94 16.25 31.53
C GLY A 599 4.44 16.42 31.74
N GLN A 600 4.76 17.33 32.67
CA GLN A 600 6.08 17.63 33.21
C GLN A 600 6.75 16.39 33.79
N LEU A 601 7.99 16.14 33.39
CA LEU A 601 9.04 15.59 34.24
C LEU A 601 10.30 16.44 34.00
N ASP A 602 10.89 16.88 35.11
CA ASP A 602 11.95 17.88 35.20
C ASP A 602 13.28 17.42 34.58
N ALA A 603 13.98 18.37 33.95
CA ALA A 603 15.35 18.22 33.49
C ALA A 603 16.34 18.83 34.50
N PRO A 604 17.53 18.24 34.72
CA PRO A 604 18.58 18.85 35.53
C PRO A 604 19.34 19.95 34.75
N PRO A 605 19.97 20.94 35.43
CA PRO A 605 20.43 22.16 34.78
C PRO A 605 21.82 22.02 34.16
N ALA A 606 22.00 22.65 32.99
CA ALA A 606 23.29 22.90 32.37
C ALA A 606 23.80 24.32 32.68
N THR A 607 24.96 24.40 33.30
CA THR A 607 25.69 25.63 33.64
C THR A 607 26.33 26.27 32.40
N ARG A 608 26.13 27.59 32.24
CA ARG A 608 26.97 28.46 31.39
C ARG A 608 28.03 29.13 32.28
N LEU A 609 29.29 29.05 31.87
CA LEU A 609 30.42 29.79 32.46
C LEU A 609 30.88 30.89 31.48
N ARG A 610 31.00 32.11 31.99
CA ARG A 610 31.93 33.15 31.49
C ARG A 610 32.58 33.87 32.69
N GLY A 611 33.87 33.60 32.88
CA GLY A 611 34.97 34.53 33.17
C GLY A 611 35.01 35.38 34.46
N ARG A 612 36.07 35.18 35.27
CA ARG A 612 36.94 36.24 35.83
C ARG A 612 38.22 35.64 36.46
N LEU A 613 39.36 36.30 36.20
CA LEU A 613 40.70 36.08 36.76
C LEU A 613 40.97 37.14 37.85
N LEU A 614 41.74 36.82 38.91
CA LEU A 614 42.74 37.67 39.60
C LEU A 614 43.42 36.96 40.81
N ALA A 615 44.76 36.89 40.75
CA ALA A 615 45.85 37.11 41.75
C ALA A 615 46.04 36.36 43.13
N GLY A 616 47.28 35.85 43.33
CA GLY A 616 48.16 35.90 44.55
C GLY A 616 48.00 34.82 45.66
N GLY A 617 49.00 34.21 46.33
CA GLY A 617 50.49 34.19 46.27
C GLY A 617 51.15 33.56 47.56
N GLY A 618 52.04 32.55 47.41
CA GLY A 618 53.20 32.09 48.26
C GLY A 618 53.08 31.71 49.77
N PRO A 619 54.18 31.26 50.48
CA PRO A 619 55.30 30.36 50.09
C PRO A 619 55.83 29.37 51.21
N ARG A 620 56.73 28.38 50.89
CA ARG A 620 58.13 28.18 51.44
C ARG A 620 58.79 26.78 51.25
N ARG A 621 60.10 26.82 50.86
CA ARG A 621 61.29 25.92 51.03
C ARG A 621 61.26 24.49 50.43
N GLY A 622 62.28 23.90 49.78
CA GLY A 622 63.63 24.28 49.33
C GLY A 622 64.54 23.02 49.16
N ALA A 623 65.24 22.83 48.02
CA ALA A 623 66.54 22.12 47.83
C ALA A 623 66.92 21.98 46.32
N ARG A 624 68.23 22.00 46.02
CA ARG A 624 68.94 22.05 44.70
C ARG A 624 69.65 20.69 44.37
N PRO A 625 70.64 20.54 43.42
CA PRO A 625 70.75 20.83 41.95
C PRO A 625 71.48 19.71 41.10
N ARG A 626 71.58 19.87 39.75
CA ARG A 626 72.78 19.71 38.82
C ARG A 626 72.41 19.18 37.39
N VAL A 627 72.65 19.89 36.26
CA VAL A 627 73.83 20.07 35.33
C VAL A 627 73.89 19.09 34.11
N GLY A 628 73.97 19.63 32.86
CA GLY A 628 74.77 19.07 31.73
C GLY A 628 74.09 18.78 30.36
N PRO A 629 74.75 18.91 29.17
CA PRO A 629 74.14 19.43 27.91
C PRO A 629 74.39 18.66 26.56
N GLY A 630 73.84 19.18 25.43
CA GLY A 630 74.28 18.97 24.01
C GLY A 630 73.18 18.43 23.06
N HIS A 631 72.95 18.81 21.79
CA HIS A 631 73.62 19.65 20.78
C HIS A 631 72.62 20.10 19.67
N ARG A 632 73.01 21.19 18.96
CA ARG A 632 72.59 21.87 17.69
C ARG A 632 72.15 20.94 16.51
N ALA A 633 71.50 21.34 15.38
CA ALA A 633 70.92 22.57 14.82
C ALA A 633 70.07 22.27 13.54
N ALA A 634 69.15 23.20 13.21
CA ALA A 634 68.57 23.69 11.93
C ALA A 634 68.62 22.84 10.60
N VAL A 635 67.66 22.89 9.66
CA VAL A 635 67.31 24.04 8.78
C VAL A 635 66.00 23.80 7.97
N ALA A 636 65.18 24.86 7.90
CA ALA A 636 64.29 25.42 6.85
C ALA A 636 63.12 24.67 6.15
N ARG A 637 61.96 25.35 6.25
CA ARG A 637 60.76 25.42 5.36
C ARG A 637 61.07 26.36 4.13
N PRO A 638 60.16 26.78 3.20
CA PRO A 638 58.69 26.74 3.23
C PRO A 638 57.87 26.62 1.89
N ARG A 639 56.56 26.40 2.13
CA ARG A 639 55.32 26.81 1.42
C ARG A 639 55.40 27.79 0.23
N LEU A 640 54.51 27.60 -0.75
CA LEU A 640 53.61 28.68 -1.26
C LEU A 640 52.39 28.17 -2.08
N ARG A 641 51.27 28.89 -1.92
CA ARG A 641 50.02 28.86 -2.69
C ARG A 641 50.17 29.69 -3.99
N VAL A 642 49.25 29.56 -4.96
CA VAL A 642 48.40 30.66 -5.52
C VAL A 642 47.51 30.16 -6.69
N ARG A 643 46.40 30.89 -6.88
CA ARG A 643 45.24 30.73 -7.79
C ARG A 643 45.47 31.22 -9.25
N ALA A 644 44.69 30.59 -10.16
CA ALA A 644 43.87 31.13 -11.27
C ALA A 644 44.46 31.98 -12.42
N ARG A 645 44.14 31.59 -13.69
CA ARG A 645 43.18 32.26 -14.61
C ARG A 645 43.12 31.60 -16.01
N ARG A 646 42.01 31.85 -16.71
CA ARG A 646 41.62 31.44 -18.08
C ARG A 646 42.30 32.28 -19.18
N SER A 647 42.46 31.74 -20.39
CA SER A 647 42.00 32.33 -21.67
C SER A 647 42.32 31.47 -22.91
N ASP A 648 41.47 31.58 -23.93
CA ASP A 648 41.36 30.85 -25.20
C ASP A 648 42.47 31.08 -26.24
N HIS A 649 42.74 30.10 -27.12
CA HIS A 649 42.78 30.28 -28.60
C HIS A 649 42.83 28.96 -29.39
N GLN A 650 42.08 28.94 -30.50
CA GLN A 650 42.11 27.99 -31.64
C GLN A 650 43.44 28.16 -32.43
N ALA A 651 43.96 27.33 -33.35
CA ALA A 651 43.43 26.30 -34.24
C ALA A 651 44.58 25.50 -34.92
N ARG A 652 44.23 24.35 -35.53
CA ARG A 652 44.84 23.64 -36.69
C ARG A 652 46.06 22.71 -36.50
N ALA A 653 45.80 21.40 -36.58
CA ALA A 653 46.35 20.48 -37.60
C ALA A 653 45.52 19.17 -37.66
N ARG A 654 45.10 18.77 -38.88
CA ARG A 654 44.52 17.46 -39.28
C ARG A 654 45.67 16.51 -39.71
N PRO A 655 45.48 15.26 -40.22
CA PRO A 655 44.27 14.44 -40.47
C PRO A 655 44.36 12.95 -40.05
N ARG A 656 43.23 12.23 -40.07
CA ARG A 656 43.05 10.96 -40.81
C ARG A 656 41.56 10.58 -40.86
N ALA A 657 41.10 10.21 -42.05
CA ALA A 657 39.72 9.94 -42.44
C ALA A 657 39.63 8.58 -43.15
N ALA A 658 38.37 8.18 -43.44
CA ALA A 658 37.85 7.02 -44.18
C ALA A 658 37.62 5.75 -43.33
N VAL A 659 36.39 5.25 -43.08
CA VAL A 659 35.16 4.97 -43.88
C VAL A 659 35.25 3.69 -44.72
N LEU A 660 34.37 2.73 -44.41
CA LEU A 660 33.64 1.74 -45.26
C LEU A 660 33.33 0.48 -44.40
N ALA A 661 32.08 0.14 -44.08
CA ALA A 661 30.99 -0.43 -44.89
C ALA A 661 30.96 -1.97 -44.92
N CYS A 662 29.80 -2.53 -44.54
CA CYS A 662 29.26 -3.84 -44.95
C CYS A 662 27.83 -3.94 -44.40
N LYS A 663 26.81 -4.51 -45.04
CA LYS A 663 26.42 -4.81 -46.43
C LYS A 663 24.95 -5.26 -46.30
N ARG A 664 24.10 -4.93 -47.27
CA ARG A 664 22.67 -5.31 -47.34
C ARG A 664 22.48 -6.35 -48.47
N LEU A 665 21.44 -7.19 -48.31
CA LEU A 665 20.65 -7.97 -49.30
C LEU A 665 21.11 -9.41 -49.67
N PRO A 666 20.21 -10.31 -50.14
CA PRO A 666 18.87 -10.05 -50.72
C PRO A 666 17.67 -10.90 -50.23
N ARG A 667 16.49 -10.52 -50.76
CA ARG A 667 15.18 -11.20 -50.74
C ARG A 667 15.14 -12.35 -51.78
N HIS A 668 14.36 -13.39 -51.52
CA HIS A 668 13.54 -14.19 -52.48
C HIS A 668 12.43 -14.87 -51.64
N GLU A 669 11.16 -14.50 -51.84
CA GLU A 669 10.13 -15.20 -52.63
C GLU A 669 9.45 -16.39 -51.92
N ALA A 670 8.11 -16.31 -51.86
CA ALA A 670 7.21 -17.35 -51.39
C ALA A 670 7.01 -18.44 -52.46
N PRO A 671 6.39 -19.59 -52.11
CA PRO A 671 4.99 -19.74 -52.54
C PRO A 671 4.03 -20.33 -51.49
N ARG A 672 2.75 -20.21 -51.84
CA ARG A 672 1.50 -20.59 -51.13
C ARG A 672 1.13 -22.07 -51.29
N ALA A 673 0.11 -22.45 -50.49
CA ALA A 673 -0.85 -23.59 -50.60
C ALA A 673 -0.44 -24.88 -49.84
N GLY A 674 -1.28 -25.59 -49.07
CA GLY A 674 -2.72 -25.56 -48.75
C GLY A 674 -2.95 -26.27 -47.39
N ALA A 675 -3.95 -25.93 -46.57
CA ALA A 675 -5.37 -26.33 -46.61
C ALA A 675 -5.67 -27.81 -46.24
N SER A 676 -6.51 -27.97 -45.19
CA SER A 676 -7.38 -29.14 -44.85
C SER A 676 -6.69 -30.36 -44.23
N ALA A 677 -7.19 -31.15 -43.28
CA ALA A 677 -8.39 -31.29 -42.41
C ALA A 677 -7.96 -32.36 -41.34
N ALA A 678 -8.56 -32.57 -40.17
CA ALA A 678 -9.95 -32.55 -39.73
C ALA A 678 -10.05 -32.29 -38.22
#